data_AF-A0A1M6DCI3-F1
#
_entry.id   AF-A0A1M6DCI3-F1
#
_cell.length_a   1.000
_cell.length_b   1.000
_cell.length_c   1.000
_cell.angle_alpha   90.00
_cell.angle_beta   90.00
_cell.angle_gamma   90.00
#
_symmetry.space_group_name_H-M   'P 1'
#
loop_
_entity.id
_entity.type
_entity.pdbx_description
1 polymer ?
#
loop_
_entity_poly.entity_id
_entity_poly.type
_entity_poly.pdbx_seq_one_letter_code
_entity_poly.pdbx_strand_id
1 'polypeptide(L)'
;MEKERLPIDLTTEEFYKNDPDAGNAFLDEQETSGSSGTSPLDIMDENALAAQNALEQAQAIEYDKELELCKKAGGDLDKIKSKKLDYNQLVEVRKGLEAGIDVSRYMNSSIPWMLMEELRLEMEQNIDMTQYRKDGYDLSQVSEIRQGIFSGIKTSEYAKKEYLGEQMRQIRLGLEAGLPVIFYKDPAFDASQMEEIRQGLIDNVDISTYAKANIPSIKMSACRECLKSGLSLTTKDISSNSVGVLRQMKEAHIRQIDISDYVEQGYDEDQLEQIIKAREEHLDDFDKYLNVEMRGENLREIRKGLLEGLDVSIYADHEFNWHQMREIRRGLESRVDVSVYAKPLYQPRQMHEIRKGLEAGIDVSKYSSMINSASDMKTIRLRLQKGEEAGASKTVFLSVDDDIERRGGHIAEDSIVGSGKYKTFDGTEKQKRHFLQVTPDSLKAYLTLPRIKNDGKYTLEFILELLNKASITFGIKKDVIRDMIDNEKYEEKMLIAEGYGPTFGKDGYYEFFFDRKVPTDIEFEKDGSANFDNVKYFSTVSVGEKLAVYHQAIHGSDGKTVKNTTLPGKNGRDMPIIKGRGFMVMPDHKTYCATVSGGVRFTDGEMIISPLMIVDEKKKVLNIDFVGTVWVKGEVPSKSVIKAQGDVIIDGYVEGATIEADGDIVLRSGCNGLERKASIKAGGNIYARYLQNLTITAGKSIYCNGIVYCEADVKGSIMVFGEEGAIIGGDVTTQMGVNAAKLGSDSDIKTIVRVGVTAELLNNYNNINRAIDKTKLELETLYKEQKRVVTANTNSREQLQWKIKINMAVSTKEKELIGFEEKMQDINNQMEKVRGASIKARSIVYAGVLLIIDGKQLQISSTREEKGGIIYQK
;
A
#
# COMPACT_ATOMS: atom_id res chain seq x y z
N MET A 1 50.77 3.01 2.10
CA MET A 1 50.32 4.35 1.63
C MET A 1 48.83 4.29 1.33
N GLU A 2 48.08 4.11 2.41
CA GLU A 2 46.64 4.02 2.45
C GLU A 2 46.03 5.40 2.26
N LYS A 3 44.79 5.43 1.78
CA LYS A 3 43.89 6.58 1.93
C LYS A 3 42.80 6.16 2.90
N GLU A 4 43.03 6.37 4.18
CA GLU A 4 41.99 6.16 5.19
C GLU A 4 40.88 7.20 5.05
N ARG A 5 39.66 6.78 5.37
CA ARG A 5 38.46 7.63 5.39
C ARG A 5 38.13 7.96 6.84
N LEU A 6 37.79 9.20 7.12
CA LEU A 6 37.09 9.57 8.35
C LEU A 6 35.66 8.99 8.32
N PRO A 7 35.19 8.37 9.42
CA PRO A 7 33.78 8.21 9.73
C PRO A 7 33.31 9.24 10.78
N ILE A 8 31.99 9.29 10.93
CA ILE A 8 31.19 10.10 11.86
C ILE A 8 30.04 9.15 12.28
N ASP A 9 29.41 9.20 13.44
CA ASP A 9 29.30 10.26 14.45
C ASP A 9 28.85 9.67 15.82
N LEU A 10 28.48 10.53 16.78
CA LEU A 10 27.48 10.34 17.86
C LEU A 10 27.89 9.86 19.28
N THR A 11 27.56 10.74 20.23
CA THR A 11 26.87 10.50 21.52
C THR A 11 27.61 10.03 22.79
N THR A 12 27.03 10.40 23.93
CA THR A 12 27.64 10.46 25.27
C THR A 12 27.06 9.46 26.27
N GLU A 13 26.66 8.26 25.85
CA GLU A 13 26.02 7.27 26.74
C GLU A 13 26.93 6.10 27.20
N GLU A 14 28.13 5.92 26.65
CA GLU A 14 29.01 4.80 27.01
C GLU A 14 29.81 4.98 28.33
N PHE A 15 29.68 6.11 29.03
CA PHE A 15 30.52 6.40 30.21
C PHE A 15 30.07 5.73 31.53
N TYR A 16 28.92 5.04 31.57
CA TYR A 16 28.38 4.44 32.80
C TYR A 16 27.72 3.05 32.61
N LYS A 17 28.56 2.00 32.55
CA LYS A 17 28.28 0.65 33.10
C LYS A 17 29.53 -0.24 33.06
N ASN A 18 30.19 -0.39 34.21
CA ASN A 18 31.21 -1.43 34.39
C ASN A 18 30.55 -2.75 34.79
N ASP A 19 30.93 -3.84 34.15
CA ASP A 19 30.54 -5.22 34.50
C ASP A 19 31.55 -5.81 35.51
N PRO A 20 31.14 -6.27 36.71
CA PRO A 20 32.08 -6.56 37.80
C PRO A 20 32.39 -8.06 37.98
N ASP A 21 33.35 -8.64 37.23
CA ASP A 21 34.01 -9.90 37.65
C ASP A 21 35.35 -10.25 36.94
N ALA A 22 36.45 -9.56 37.31
CA ALA A 22 37.85 -10.02 37.18
C ALA A 22 38.83 -9.01 37.84
N GLY A 23 39.81 -9.37 38.65
CA GLY A 23 40.14 -10.67 39.26
C GLY A 23 41.27 -10.51 40.31
N ASN A 24 41.38 -11.45 41.27
CA ASN A 24 42.34 -11.36 42.39
C ASN A 24 43.82 -11.49 41.98
N ALA A 25 44.71 -10.63 42.53
CA ALA A 25 46.09 -10.99 42.87
C ALA A 25 46.77 -9.99 43.85
N PHE A 26 47.08 -10.47 45.05
CA PHE A 26 48.21 -10.12 45.96
C PHE A 26 48.89 -8.73 45.92
N LEU A 27 48.97 -8.08 47.09
CA LEU A 27 50.16 -8.18 47.96
C LEU A 27 49.85 -7.74 49.40
N ASP A 28 50.62 -8.25 50.38
CA ASP A 28 50.50 -7.97 51.81
C ASP A 28 51.38 -6.78 52.26
N GLU A 29 50.99 -6.03 53.31
CA GLU A 29 51.59 -6.13 54.66
C GLU A 29 51.10 -5.07 55.69
N GLN A 30 50.74 -5.58 56.89
CA GLN A 30 50.90 -5.04 58.27
C GLN A 30 50.60 -3.58 58.69
N GLU A 31 49.54 -3.48 59.52
CA GLU A 31 49.49 -2.94 60.89
C GLU A 31 49.54 -1.43 61.28
N THR A 32 48.87 -1.15 62.42
CA THR A 32 48.94 0.00 63.35
C THR A 32 48.16 1.31 63.09
N SER A 33 46.94 1.35 63.64
CA SER A 33 46.37 2.42 64.51
C SER A 33 46.50 3.92 64.18
N GLY A 34 45.37 4.64 64.13
CA GLY A 34 45.32 6.00 64.75
C GLY A 34 44.29 7.04 64.27
N SER A 35 43.15 7.13 64.98
CA SER A 35 42.33 8.36 65.17
C SER A 35 41.46 8.95 64.03
N SER A 36 40.46 9.73 64.46
CA SER A 36 39.52 10.59 63.70
C SER A 36 38.94 10.04 62.38
N GLY A 37 37.72 9.50 62.44
CA GLY A 37 36.91 9.28 61.24
C GLY A 37 36.02 10.49 60.91
N THR A 38 36.09 10.98 59.67
CA THR A 38 34.98 11.64 58.96
C THR A 38 34.04 10.58 58.38
N SER A 39 32.81 10.95 58.00
CA SER A 39 31.86 9.97 57.47
C SER A 39 32.04 9.74 55.97
N PRO A 40 31.65 8.58 55.42
CA PRO A 40 31.69 8.35 53.97
C PRO A 40 30.80 9.31 53.15
N LEU A 41 29.85 10.00 53.78
CA LEU A 41 28.99 11.00 53.11
C LEU A 41 29.72 12.32 52.87
N ASP A 42 30.54 12.77 53.83
CA ASP A 42 31.29 14.03 53.73
C ASP A 42 32.28 13.98 52.55
N ILE A 43 32.89 12.81 52.32
CA ILE A 43 33.88 12.56 51.26
C ILE A 43 33.24 12.58 49.86
N MET A 44 31.94 12.26 49.73
CA MET A 44 31.26 12.32 48.44
C MET A 44 30.97 13.77 48.01
N ASP A 45 30.61 14.64 48.96
CA ASP A 45 30.40 16.08 48.70
C ASP A 45 31.72 16.78 48.33
N GLU A 46 32.82 16.51 49.03
CA GLU A 46 34.13 17.09 48.69
C GLU A 46 34.60 16.72 47.27
N ASN A 47 34.39 15.48 46.83
CA ASN A 47 34.75 15.04 45.48
C ASN A 47 33.85 15.64 44.39
N ALA A 48 32.53 15.78 44.66
CA ALA A 48 31.62 16.47 43.75
C ALA A 48 31.98 17.95 43.61
N LEU A 49 32.28 18.62 44.72
CA LEU A 49 32.72 20.01 44.75
C LEU A 49 34.07 20.20 44.04
N ALA A 50 35.02 19.27 44.20
CA ALA A 50 36.30 19.29 43.49
C ALA A 50 36.12 19.14 41.97
N ALA A 51 35.24 18.24 41.53
CA ALA A 51 34.92 18.05 40.11
C ALA A 51 34.24 19.29 39.50
N GLN A 52 33.32 19.94 40.22
CA GLN A 52 32.69 21.17 39.78
C GLN A 52 33.71 22.33 39.67
N ASN A 53 34.56 22.51 40.67
CA ASN A 53 35.64 23.53 40.63
C ASN A 53 36.61 23.30 39.46
N ALA A 54 36.93 22.05 39.13
CA ALA A 54 37.77 21.71 37.98
C ALA A 54 37.09 22.06 36.64
N LEU A 55 35.78 21.83 36.52
CA LEU A 55 35.00 22.21 35.34
C LEU A 55 34.92 23.74 35.17
N GLU A 56 34.66 24.48 36.25
CA GLU A 56 34.64 25.94 36.22
C GLU A 56 36.00 26.54 35.85
N GLN A 57 37.11 25.96 36.33
CA GLN A 57 38.46 26.34 35.92
C GLN A 57 38.74 26.05 34.43
N ALA A 58 38.30 24.89 33.91
CA ALA A 58 38.44 24.57 32.50
C ALA A 58 37.66 25.55 31.61
N GLN A 59 36.41 25.84 31.95
CA GLN A 59 35.56 26.80 31.23
C GLN A 59 36.13 28.23 31.26
N ALA A 60 36.71 28.67 32.38
CA ALA A 60 37.39 29.96 32.47
C ALA A 60 38.62 30.04 31.54
N ILE A 61 39.41 28.97 31.45
CA ILE A 61 40.56 28.87 30.54
C ILE A 61 40.13 28.90 29.07
N GLU A 62 38.99 28.32 28.72
CA GLU A 62 38.45 28.37 27.35
C GLU A 62 37.86 29.75 27.02
N TYR A 63 37.18 30.38 27.98
CA TYR A 63 36.67 31.75 27.85
C TYR A 63 37.78 32.80 27.60
N ASP A 64 38.88 32.77 28.36
CA ASP A 64 40.00 33.70 28.10
C ASP A 64 40.75 33.39 26.78
N LYS A 65 40.79 32.14 26.30
CA LYS A 65 41.29 31.80 24.94
C LYS A 65 40.41 32.43 23.87
N GLU A 66 39.09 32.32 23.98
CA GLU A 66 38.16 32.86 22.98
C GLU A 66 38.21 34.39 22.94
N LEU A 67 38.44 35.05 24.09
CA LEU A 67 38.75 36.47 24.18
C LEU A 67 40.06 36.85 23.45
N GLU A 68 41.12 36.05 23.54
CA GLU A 68 42.32 36.28 22.73
C GLU A 68 42.05 36.13 21.23
N LEU A 69 41.21 35.18 20.84
CA LEU A 69 40.85 34.99 19.43
C LEU A 69 39.97 36.17 18.92
N CYS A 70 39.03 36.67 19.73
CA CYS A 70 38.32 37.93 19.47
C CYS A 70 39.28 39.10 19.25
N LYS A 71 40.34 39.22 20.07
CA LYS A 71 41.37 40.26 19.91
C LYS A 71 42.14 40.10 18.60
N LYS A 72 42.49 38.87 18.21
CA LYS A 72 43.20 38.57 16.95
C LYS A 72 42.33 38.88 15.72
N ALA A 73 41.01 38.74 15.83
CA ALA A 73 40.03 39.19 14.83
C ALA A 73 39.78 40.72 14.81
N GLY A 74 40.52 41.52 15.59
CA GLY A 74 40.39 42.99 15.64
C GLY A 74 39.38 43.51 16.66
N GLY A 75 38.85 42.65 17.54
CA GLY A 75 37.89 43.02 18.58
C GLY A 75 38.48 43.87 19.70
N ASP A 76 37.71 44.88 20.13
CA ASP A 76 38.01 45.71 21.30
C ASP A 76 37.73 44.92 22.59
N LEU A 77 38.79 44.41 23.22
CA LEU A 77 38.70 43.58 24.43
C LEU A 77 38.00 44.26 25.60
N ASP A 78 38.18 45.56 25.80
CA ASP A 78 37.61 46.26 26.94
C ASP A 78 36.09 46.44 26.74
N LYS A 79 35.67 46.77 25.51
CA LYS A 79 34.24 46.76 25.14
C LYS A 79 33.63 45.37 25.27
N ILE A 80 34.29 44.32 24.78
CA ILE A 80 33.80 42.94 24.86
C ILE A 80 33.67 42.48 26.33
N LYS A 81 34.72 42.65 27.15
CA LYS A 81 34.69 42.30 28.58
C LYS A 81 33.62 43.09 29.34
N SER A 82 33.38 44.36 28.99
CA SER A 82 32.31 45.17 29.63
C SER A 82 30.89 44.60 29.46
N LYS A 83 30.65 43.81 28.42
CA LYS A 83 29.32 43.25 28.09
C LYS A 83 28.95 42.02 28.92
N LYS A 84 29.92 41.35 29.56
CA LYS A 84 29.72 40.09 30.31
C LYS A 84 28.98 39.03 29.47
N LEU A 85 29.56 38.71 28.31
CA LEU A 85 29.03 37.67 27.42
C LEU A 85 29.36 36.28 27.97
N ASP A 86 28.59 35.26 27.56
CA ASP A 86 28.98 33.85 27.71
C ASP A 86 29.93 33.39 26.59
N TYR A 87 30.46 32.16 26.70
CA TYR A 87 31.40 31.60 25.73
C TYR A 87 30.83 31.50 24.30
N ASN A 88 29.57 31.07 24.15
CA ASN A 88 28.94 30.93 22.83
C ASN A 88 28.60 32.31 22.24
N GLN A 89 28.20 33.27 23.07
CA GLN A 89 28.07 34.67 22.67
C GLN A 89 29.40 35.27 22.19
N LEU A 90 30.54 34.90 22.81
CA LEU A 90 31.87 35.29 22.31
C LEU A 90 32.20 34.66 20.95
N VAL A 91 31.89 33.37 20.76
CA VAL A 91 32.09 32.68 19.47
C VAL A 91 31.37 33.42 18.34
N GLU A 92 30.13 33.85 18.53
CA GLU A 92 29.39 34.62 17.51
C GLU A 92 29.91 36.05 17.31
N VAL A 93 30.46 36.69 18.35
CA VAL A 93 31.17 37.97 18.19
C VAL A 93 32.47 37.78 17.41
N ARG A 94 33.24 36.72 17.66
CA ARG A 94 34.46 36.42 16.89
C ARG A 94 34.15 36.12 15.43
N LYS A 95 33.21 35.20 15.14
CA LYS A 95 32.78 34.88 13.76
C LYS A 95 32.37 36.15 12.99
N GLY A 96 31.66 37.07 13.65
CA GLY A 96 31.26 38.35 13.04
C GLY A 96 32.44 39.29 12.75
N LEU A 97 33.41 39.37 13.66
CA LEU A 97 34.65 40.14 13.44
C LEU A 97 35.49 39.53 12.30
N GLU A 98 35.63 38.21 12.26
CA GLU A 98 36.32 37.47 11.19
C GLU A 98 35.66 37.69 9.81
N ALA A 99 34.33 37.77 9.77
CA ALA A 99 33.55 38.11 8.57
C ALA A 99 33.52 39.62 8.23
N GLY A 100 34.14 40.49 9.04
CA GLY A 100 34.16 41.95 8.82
C GLY A 100 32.84 42.67 9.11
N ILE A 101 31.96 42.08 9.93
CA ILE A 101 30.60 42.53 10.21
C ILE A 101 30.57 43.48 11.42
N ASP A 102 29.64 44.45 11.40
CA ASP A 102 29.38 45.37 12.52
C ASP A 102 28.69 44.66 13.71
N VAL A 103 29.50 43.94 14.49
CA VAL A 103 29.06 43.18 15.68
C VAL A 103 28.41 44.05 16.77
N SER A 104 28.59 45.37 16.72
CA SER A 104 28.05 46.29 17.74
C SER A 104 26.52 46.25 17.83
N ARG A 105 25.84 45.81 16.76
CA ARG A 105 24.38 45.69 16.67
C ARG A 105 23.79 44.54 17.49
N TYR A 106 24.54 43.44 17.66
CA TYR A 106 24.07 42.26 18.39
C TYR A 106 24.89 41.93 19.65
N MET A 107 26.07 42.53 19.85
CA MET A 107 26.93 42.33 21.02
C MET A 107 26.30 42.82 22.34
N ASN A 108 25.45 41.98 22.92
CA ASN A 108 24.65 42.23 24.12
C ASN A 108 24.34 40.92 24.87
N SER A 109 24.71 40.82 26.15
CA SER A 109 24.50 39.62 26.97
C SER A 109 23.03 39.26 27.20
N SER A 110 22.10 40.20 27.01
CA SER A 110 20.65 39.92 27.03
C SER A 110 20.12 39.21 25.78
N ILE A 111 20.95 38.96 24.76
CA ILE A 111 20.58 38.28 23.51
C ILE A 111 21.18 36.86 23.54
N PRO A 112 20.37 35.77 23.54
CA PRO A 112 20.88 34.40 23.51
C PRO A 112 21.77 34.17 22.27
N TRP A 113 22.82 33.36 22.41
CA TRP A 113 23.83 33.16 21.35
C TRP A 113 23.21 32.71 20.00
N MET A 114 22.15 31.88 20.00
CA MET A 114 21.44 31.46 18.79
C MET A 114 20.82 32.65 18.01
N LEU A 115 20.37 33.69 18.72
CA LEU A 115 19.87 34.91 18.10
C LEU A 115 21.00 35.86 17.68
N MET A 116 22.19 35.78 18.31
CA MET A 116 23.39 36.42 17.78
C MET A 116 23.85 35.79 16.47
N GLU A 117 23.82 34.46 16.37
CA GLU A 117 24.18 33.71 15.15
C GLU A 117 23.27 34.08 13.98
N GLU A 118 21.95 34.07 14.17
CA GLU A 118 21.01 34.51 13.12
C GLU A 118 21.20 35.98 12.73
N LEU A 119 21.37 36.89 13.70
CA LEU A 119 21.64 38.31 13.40
C LEU A 119 22.99 38.53 12.68
N ARG A 120 24.02 37.73 12.97
CA ARG A 120 25.28 37.72 12.22
C ARG A 120 25.04 37.24 10.79
N LEU A 121 24.39 36.09 10.61
CA LEU A 121 24.15 35.48 9.30
C LEU A 121 23.26 36.35 8.41
N GLU A 122 22.29 37.07 8.97
CA GLU A 122 21.51 38.09 8.25
C GLU A 122 22.38 39.22 7.70
N MET A 123 23.33 39.72 8.49
CA MET A 123 24.27 40.77 8.06
C MET A 123 25.31 40.24 7.07
N GLU A 124 25.74 38.98 7.22
CA GLU A 124 26.68 38.28 6.33
C GLU A 124 26.07 38.02 4.94
N GLN A 125 24.80 37.62 4.91
CA GLN A 125 24.05 37.32 3.69
C GLN A 125 23.31 38.53 3.10
N ASN A 126 23.30 39.67 3.82
CA ASN A 126 22.56 40.89 3.49
C ASN A 126 21.04 40.66 3.31
N ILE A 127 20.43 39.93 4.25
CA ILE A 127 18.99 39.57 4.28
C ILE A 127 18.35 40.20 5.52
N ASP A 128 17.21 40.90 5.37
CA ASP A 128 16.45 41.46 6.50
C ASP A 128 15.28 40.54 6.90
N MET A 129 15.40 39.90 8.07
CA MET A 129 14.33 39.06 8.65
C MET A 129 13.41 39.82 9.63
N THR A 130 13.56 41.13 9.76
CA THR A 130 12.84 41.94 10.76
C THR A 130 11.33 41.92 10.57
N GLN A 131 10.83 41.81 9.34
CA GLN A 131 9.39 41.68 9.11
C GLN A 131 8.85 40.32 9.56
N TYR A 132 9.53 39.21 9.24
CA TYR A 132 9.13 37.87 9.70
C TYR A 132 9.13 37.78 11.24
N ARG A 133 10.12 38.38 11.92
CA ARG A 133 10.09 38.50 13.39
C ARG A 133 8.89 39.30 13.90
N LYS A 134 8.55 40.43 13.29
CA LYS A 134 7.36 41.24 13.66
C LYS A 134 6.04 40.51 13.39
N ASP A 135 5.99 39.71 12.33
CA ASP A 135 4.84 38.87 12.02
C ASP A 135 4.69 37.72 13.03
N GLY A 136 5.69 37.43 13.85
CA GLY A 136 5.63 36.44 14.92
C GLY A 136 6.06 35.03 14.50
N TYR A 137 6.99 34.90 13.54
CA TYR A 137 7.69 33.65 13.29
C TYR A 137 8.77 33.40 14.36
N ASP A 138 8.98 32.14 14.75
CA ASP A 138 10.00 31.73 15.72
C ASP A 138 11.43 31.69 15.12
N LEU A 139 12.44 31.47 15.96
CA LEU A 139 13.85 31.51 15.54
C LEU A 139 14.21 30.41 14.53
N SER A 140 13.62 29.21 14.65
CA SER A 140 13.85 28.09 13.72
C SER A 140 13.17 28.36 12.37
N GLN A 141 11.93 28.88 12.39
CA GLN A 141 11.23 29.34 11.20
C GLN A 141 12.01 30.47 10.50
N VAL A 142 12.52 31.45 11.25
CA VAL A 142 13.34 32.55 10.71
C VAL A 142 14.62 32.04 10.06
N SER A 143 15.33 31.10 10.68
CA SER A 143 16.53 30.49 10.09
C SER A 143 16.23 29.80 8.76
N GLU A 144 15.14 29.02 8.69
CA GLU A 144 14.73 28.31 7.48
C GLU A 144 14.18 29.25 6.37
N ILE A 145 13.54 30.35 6.75
CA ILE A 145 13.14 31.40 5.79
C ILE A 145 14.39 32.12 5.24
N ARG A 146 15.36 32.48 6.09
CA ARG A 146 16.64 33.08 5.67
C ARG A 146 17.43 32.15 4.74
N GLN A 147 17.58 30.88 5.12
CA GLN A 147 18.28 29.87 4.32
C GLN A 147 17.66 29.73 2.92
N GLY A 148 16.34 29.63 2.80
CA GLY A 148 15.71 29.52 1.48
C GLY A 148 15.75 30.81 0.67
N ILE A 149 15.71 32.00 1.29
CA ILE A 149 15.98 33.27 0.58
C ILE A 149 17.41 33.25 -0.01
N PHE A 150 18.39 32.80 0.76
CA PHE A 150 19.78 32.66 0.30
C PHE A 150 19.93 31.62 -0.83
N SER A 151 19.21 30.49 -0.75
CA SER A 151 19.10 29.49 -1.83
C SER A 151 18.27 29.96 -3.05
N GLY A 152 17.67 31.16 -3.03
CA GLY A 152 16.80 31.66 -4.10
C GLY A 152 15.41 31.01 -4.16
N ILE A 153 15.01 30.28 -3.13
CA ILE A 153 13.71 29.59 -3.03
C ILE A 153 12.62 30.59 -2.65
N LYS A 154 11.50 30.50 -3.37
CA LYS A 154 10.34 31.39 -3.18
C LYS A 154 9.65 31.10 -1.84
N THR A 155 9.80 32.01 -0.88
CA THR A 155 9.30 31.86 0.50
C THR A 155 7.80 31.57 0.59
N SER A 156 6.96 32.06 -0.33
CA SER A 156 5.51 31.85 -0.30
C SER A 156 5.05 30.38 -0.34
N GLU A 157 5.91 29.46 -0.79
CA GLU A 157 5.56 28.05 -0.89
C GLU A 157 5.67 27.32 0.46
N TYR A 158 6.54 27.78 1.37
CA TYR A 158 6.90 27.09 2.61
C TYR A 158 6.88 27.96 3.89
N ALA A 159 7.02 29.28 3.78
CA ALA A 159 7.01 30.20 4.90
C ALA A 159 5.57 30.49 5.38
N LYS A 160 4.97 29.52 6.09
CA LYS A 160 3.68 29.66 6.77
C LYS A 160 3.80 29.34 8.26
N LYS A 161 3.14 30.15 9.10
CA LYS A 161 3.11 29.98 10.57
C LYS A 161 2.53 28.64 11.06
N GLU A 162 1.79 27.94 10.18
CA GLU A 162 1.22 26.61 10.43
C GLU A 162 2.29 25.50 10.50
N TYR A 163 3.49 25.74 9.95
CA TYR A 163 4.60 24.79 9.96
C TYR A 163 5.63 25.15 11.04
N LEU A 164 6.10 24.15 11.79
CA LEU A 164 7.31 24.23 12.61
C LEU A 164 8.56 24.40 11.72
N GLY A 165 9.67 24.90 12.28
CA GLY A 165 10.94 25.06 11.54
C GLY A 165 11.39 23.79 10.82
N GLU A 166 11.35 22.63 11.49
CA GLU A 166 11.71 21.34 10.86
C GLU A 166 10.77 20.92 9.71
N GLN A 167 9.48 21.30 9.76
CA GLN A 167 8.57 21.09 8.62
C GLN A 167 8.91 22.05 7.47
N MET A 168 9.19 23.33 7.76
CA MET A 168 9.68 24.29 6.75
C MET A 168 10.95 23.79 6.07
N ARG A 169 11.88 23.23 6.84
CA ARG A 169 13.15 22.65 6.38
C ARG A 169 12.96 21.54 5.37
N GLN A 170 12.08 20.57 5.65
CA GLN A 170 11.82 19.46 4.72
C GLN A 170 11.09 19.91 3.45
N ILE A 171 10.24 20.94 3.53
CA ILE A 171 9.62 21.57 2.34
C ILE A 171 10.68 22.35 1.54
N ARG A 172 11.54 23.14 2.19
CA ARG A 172 12.64 23.87 1.54
C ARG A 172 13.62 22.94 0.84
N LEU A 173 14.13 21.91 1.54
CA LEU A 173 15.03 20.89 0.97
C LEU A 173 14.37 20.16 -0.22
N GLY A 174 13.05 19.98 -0.19
CA GLY A 174 12.29 19.47 -1.33
C GLY A 174 12.33 20.40 -2.54
N LEU A 175 12.06 21.70 -2.33
CA LEU A 175 12.10 22.71 -3.38
C LEU A 175 13.53 22.92 -3.95
N GLU A 176 14.55 22.90 -3.10
CA GLU A 176 15.97 22.96 -3.48
C GLU A 176 16.39 21.76 -4.35
N ALA A 177 15.85 20.56 -4.06
CA ALA A 177 16.05 19.36 -4.86
C ALA A 177 15.11 19.25 -6.09
N GLY A 178 14.25 20.25 -6.34
CA GLY A 178 13.28 20.24 -7.44
C GLY A 178 12.14 19.24 -7.27
N LEU A 179 11.92 18.73 -6.06
CA LEU A 179 10.94 17.69 -5.76
C LEU A 179 9.53 18.27 -5.60
N PRO A 180 8.48 17.50 -5.96
CA PRO A 180 7.10 17.94 -5.83
C PRO A 180 6.60 17.87 -4.38
N VAL A 181 6.92 18.88 -3.59
CA VAL A 181 6.54 19.02 -2.17
C VAL A 181 5.02 19.02 -1.91
N ILE A 182 4.20 19.04 -2.97
CA ILE A 182 2.75 18.99 -2.92
C ILE A 182 2.21 17.79 -2.12
N PHE A 183 2.91 16.65 -2.11
CA PHE A 183 2.48 15.43 -1.41
C PHE A 183 2.62 15.48 0.11
N TYR A 184 3.52 16.30 0.65
CA TYR A 184 3.82 16.33 2.09
C TYR A 184 3.75 17.72 2.72
N LYS A 185 3.43 18.78 1.97
CA LYS A 185 3.18 20.14 2.51
C LYS A 185 1.88 20.28 3.31
N ASP A 186 1.20 19.20 3.66
CA ASP A 186 0.05 19.25 4.56
C ASP A 186 0.56 19.42 6.00
N PRO A 187 0.12 20.43 6.78
CA PRO A 187 0.53 20.60 8.18
C PRO A 187 0.26 19.38 9.08
N ALA A 188 -0.61 18.45 8.66
CA ALA A 188 -0.88 17.21 9.37
C ALA A 188 0.29 16.19 9.37
N PHE A 189 1.31 16.36 8.52
CA PHE A 189 2.52 15.54 8.55
C PHE A 189 3.57 16.10 9.51
N ASP A 190 4.13 15.28 10.39
CA ASP A 190 5.33 15.65 11.17
C ASP A 190 6.59 15.76 10.27
N ALA A 191 7.65 16.40 10.77
CA ALA A 191 8.86 16.63 9.98
C ALA A 191 9.57 15.33 9.56
N SER A 192 9.49 14.26 10.36
CA SER A 192 10.08 12.96 10.03
C SER A 192 9.24 12.20 8.99
N GLN A 193 7.91 12.38 9.01
CA GLN A 193 7.03 11.91 7.92
C GLN A 193 7.33 12.68 6.62
N MET A 194 7.48 14.01 6.69
CA MET A 194 7.88 14.83 5.54
C MET A 194 9.25 14.39 4.97
N GLU A 195 10.22 14.07 5.83
CA GLU A 195 11.50 13.48 5.42
C GLU A 195 11.30 12.13 4.69
N GLU A 196 10.61 11.16 5.28
CA GLU A 196 10.45 9.83 4.66
C GLU A 196 9.68 9.86 3.33
N ILE A 197 8.78 10.83 3.16
CA ILE A 197 8.14 11.09 1.87
C ILE A 197 9.14 11.74 0.90
N ARG A 198 9.88 12.78 1.32
CA ARG A 198 10.92 13.44 0.49
C ARG A 198 11.99 12.45 0.01
N GLN A 199 12.49 11.58 0.90
CA GLN A 199 13.46 10.54 0.55
C GLN A 199 12.86 9.49 -0.39
N GLY A 200 11.57 9.16 -0.24
CA GLY A 200 10.86 8.28 -1.18
C GLY A 200 10.75 8.84 -2.59
N LEU A 201 10.58 10.16 -2.71
CA LEU A 201 10.60 10.86 -3.99
C LEU A 201 11.99 10.90 -4.63
N ILE A 202 13.07 11.00 -3.83
CA ILE A 202 14.46 10.91 -4.30
C ILE A 202 14.77 9.48 -4.77
N ASP A 203 14.29 8.47 -4.02
CA ASP A 203 14.41 7.05 -4.36
C ASP A 203 13.49 6.61 -5.52
N ASN A 204 12.60 7.49 -6.00
CA ASN A 204 11.60 7.25 -7.05
C ASN A 204 10.71 6.00 -6.79
N VAL A 205 10.30 5.80 -5.54
CA VAL A 205 9.38 4.73 -5.12
C VAL A 205 7.94 5.24 -4.95
N ASP A 206 6.93 4.36 -5.01
CA ASP A 206 5.52 4.77 -4.91
C ASP A 206 5.10 5.14 -3.47
N ILE A 207 5.24 6.44 -3.17
CA ILE A 207 4.84 7.03 -1.89
C ILE A 207 3.33 6.92 -1.60
N SER A 208 2.44 6.69 -2.60
CA SER A 208 0.98 6.64 -2.37
C SER A 208 0.54 5.53 -1.40
N THR A 209 1.37 4.50 -1.29
CA THR A 209 1.22 3.37 -0.38
C THR A 209 1.30 3.79 1.09
N TYR A 210 2.28 4.63 1.47
CA TYR A 210 2.62 4.96 2.86
C TYR A 210 2.50 6.45 3.24
N ALA A 211 2.44 7.39 2.30
CA ALA A 211 2.41 8.84 2.55
C ALA A 211 1.04 9.32 3.08
N LYS A 212 0.72 8.94 4.32
CA LYS A 212 -0.55 9.23 5.00
C LYS A 212 -0.25 9.67 6.43
N ALA A 213 -0.81 10.80 6.87
CA ALA A 213 -0.48 11.41 8.16
C ALA A 213 -0.74 10.50 9.38
N ASN A 214 -1.61 9.48 9.24
CA ASN A 214 -1.89 8.48 10.28
C ASN A 214 -0.87 7.31 10.34
N ILE A 215 0.17 7.29 9.50
CA ILE A 215 1.22 6.26 9.50
C ILE A 215 2.48 6.88 10.14
N PRO A 216 2.99 6.38 11.29
CA PRO A 216 4.19 6.93 11.91
C PRO A 216 5.41 6.88 10.99
N SER A 217 6.29 7.88 11.08
CA SER A 217 7.52 8.01 10.28
C SER A 217 8.39 6.74 10.28
N ILE A 218 8.58 6.09 11.43
CA ILE A 218 9.31 4.81 11.55
C ILE A 218 8.71 3.71 10.67
N LYS A 219 7.38 3.68 10.50
CA LYS A 219 6.68 2.73 9.63
C LYS A 219 6.74 3.15 8.16
N MET A 220 6.70 4.45 7.86
CA MET A 220 6.98 4.97 6.50
C MET A 220 8.38 4.56 6.03
N SER A 221 9.39 4.68 6.91
CA SER A 221 10.78 4.30 6.65
C SER A 221 10.91 2.85 6.22
N ALA A 222 10.33 1.92 7.00
CA ALA A 222 10.31 0.49 6.64
C ALA A 222 9.57 0.21 5.31
N CYS A 223 8.46 0.92 5.04
CA CYS A 223 7.74 0.80 3.76
C CYS A 223 8.61 1.28 2.57
N ARG A 224 9.32 2.40 2.72
CA ARG A 224 10.26 2.91 1.72
C ARG A 224 11.39 1.92 1.46
N GLU A 225 11.97 1.33 2.50
CA GLU A 225 13.02 0.32 2.34
C GLU A 225 12.55 -0.93 1.58
N CYS A 226 11.33 -1.41 1.84
CA CYS A 226 10.74 -2.53 1.10
C CYS A 226 10.56 -2.19 -0.39
N LEU A 227 9.94 -1.06 -0.70
CA LEU A 227 9.73 -0.62 -2.08
C LEU A 227 11.06 -0.40 -2.81
N LYS A 228 12.08 0.10 -2.10
CA LYS A 228 13.45 0.31 -2.62
C LYS A 228 14.20 -1.00 -2.86
N SER A 229 13.88 -2.09 -2.16
CA SER A 229 14.41 -3.43 -2.47
C SER A 229 13.62 -4.16 -3.57
N GLY A 230 12.62 -3.53 -4.18
CA GLY A 230 11.74 -4.14 -5.20
C GLY A 230 10.48 -4.83 -4.66
N LEU A 231 10.30 -4.87 -3.33
CA LEU A 231 9.14 -5.52 -2.72
C LEU A 231 7.91 -4.60 -2.80
N SER A 232 6.96 -4.96 -3.67
CA SER A 232 5.66 -4.29 -3.77
C SER A 232 4.80 -4.60 -2.54
N LEU A 233 4.48 -3.58 -1.74
CA LEU A 233 3.56 -3.68 -0.60
C LEU A 233 2.14 -3.24 -0.98
N THR A 234 1.12 -3.93 -0.47
CA THR A 234 -0.28 -3.51 -0.56
C THR A 234 -0.69 -2.61 0.61
N THR A 235 -1.84 -1.95 0.49
CA THR A 235 -2.44 -1.18 1.59
C THR A 235 -2.89 -2.06 2.76
N LYS A 236 -3.15 -3.36 2.53
CA LYS A 236 -3.44 -4.33 3.60
C LYS A 236 -2.20 -4.51 4.47
N ASP A 237 -1.07 -4.88 3.87
CA ASP A 237 0.18 -5.22 4.57
C ASP A 237 0.70 -4.04 5.41
N ILE A 238 0.65 -2.83 4.85
CA ILE A 238 1.02 -1.59 5.55
C ILE A 238 0.08 -1.29 6.72
N SER A 239 -1.18 -1.74 6.67
CA SER A 239 -2.13 -1.57 7.77
C SER A 239 -1.97 -2.65 8.86
N SER A 240 -1.83 -3.92 8.50
CA SER A 240 -1.80 -5.06 9.43
C SER A 240 -0.45 -5.30 10.09
N ASN A 241 0.65 -5.15 9.35
CA ASN A 241 1.93 -5.72 9.77
C ASN A 241 2.71 -4.75 10.67
N SER A 242 3.54 -5.28 11.58
CA SER A 242 4.43 -4.45 12.40
C SER A 242 5.61 -3.91 11.58
N VAL A 243 6.34 -2.91 12.12
CA VAL A 243 7.60 -2.43 11.51
C VAL A 243 8.61 -3.57 11.36
N GLY A 244 8.64 -4.48 12.34
CA GLY A 244 9.48 -5.66 12.33
C GLY A 244 9.14 -6.67 11.25
N VAL A 245 7.86 -7.03 11.13
CA VAL A 245 7.38 -7.92 10.06
C VAL A 245 7.71 -7.34 8.68
N LEU A 246 7.56 -6.03 8.46
CA LEU A 246 7.97 -5.37 7.21
C LEU A 246 9.48 -5.49 6.95
N ARG A 247 10.34 -5.40 7.98
CA ARG A 247 11.78 -5.63 7.83
C ARG A 247 12.09 -7.09 7.46
N GLN A 248 11.42 -8.06 8.08
CA GLN A 248 11.59 -9.48 7.73
C GLN A 248 11.10 -9.77 6.31
N MET A 249 10.00 -9.15 5.85
CA MET A 249 9.54 -9.24 4.45
C MET A 249 10.58 -8.68 3.46
N LYS A 250 11.19 -7.53 3.77
CA LYS A 250 12.31 -6.97 2.97
C LYS A 250 13.50 -7.95 2.91
N GLU A 251 13.90 -8.51 4.05
CA GLU A 251 15.04 -9.43 4.11
C GLU A 251 14.76 -10.76 3.40
N ALA A 252 13.58 -11.33 3.57
CA ALA A 252 13.14 -12.52 2.84
C ALA A 252 13.18 -12.29 1.31
N HIS A 253 12.67 -11.14 0.85
CA HIS A 253 12.71 -10.77 -0.57
C HIS A 253 14.15 -10.64 -1.12
N ILE A 254 15.05 -9.98 -0.38
CA ILE A 254 16.47 -9.87 -0.75
C ILE A 254 17.15 -11.25 -0.81
N ARG A 255 16.78 -12.16 0.09
CA ARG A 255 17.29 -13.55 0.15
C ARG A 255 16.57 -14.51 -0.81
N GLN A 256 15.57 -14.05 -1.56
CA GLN A 256 14.70 -14.84 -2.46
C GLN A 256 13.94 -15.98 -1.76
N ILE A 257 13.57 -15.78 -0.50
CA ILE A 257 12.78 -16.72 0.32
C ILE A 257 11.33 -16.23 0.37
N ASP A 258 10.39 -17.10 0.04
CA ASP A 258 8.96 -16.80 0.24
C ASP A 258 8.57 -17.00 1.70
N ILE A 259 7.91 -15.99 2.28
CA ILE A 259 7.32 -16.03 3.63
C ILE A 259 5.85 -15.62 3.65
N SER A 260 5.21 -15.46 2.49
CA SER A 260 3.88 -14.87 2.33
C SER A 260 2.82 -15.57 3.18
N ASP A 261 2.81 -16.91 3.16
CA ASP A 261 1.87 -17.74 3.93
C ASP A 261 2.01 -17.55 5.44
N TYR A 262 3.22 -17.32 5.97
CA TYR A 262 3.43 -17.08 7.41
C TYR A 262 3.02 -15.66 7.81
N VAL A 263 3.22 -14.67 6.92
CA VAL A 263 2.73 -13.30 7.13
C VAL A 263 1.19 -13.27 7.14
N GLU A 264 0.53 -14.03 6.25
CA GLU A 264 -0.94 -14.20 6.26
C GLU A 264 -1.45 -14.94 7.50
N GLN A 265 -0.69 -15.89 8.04
CA GLN A 265 -0.99 -16.60 9.31
C GLN A 265 -0.75 -15.74 10.56
N GLY A 266 -0.05 -14.60 10.44
CA GLY A 266 0.18 -13.66 11.53
C GLY A 266 1.41 -13.93 12.40
N TYR A 267 2.45 -14.58 11.86
CA TYR A 267 3.73 -14.74 12.56
C TYR A 267 4.45 -13.39 12.78
N ASP A 268 5.19 -13.28 13.89
CA ASP A 268 5.89 -12.07 14.37
C ASP A 268 7.33 -11.89 13.80
N GLU A 269 8.00 -10.80 14.19
CA GLU A 269 9.36 -10.47 13.73
C GLU A 269 10.40 -11.55 14.10
N ASP A 270 10.42 -12.02 15.34
CA ASP A 270 11.41 -13.00 15.82
C ASP A 270 11.13 -14.40 15.25
N GLN A 271 9.85 -14.75 15.07
CA GLN A 271 9.41 -15.99 14.43
C GLN A 271 9.82 -16.02 12.95
N LEU A 272 9.50 -14.97 12.18
CA LEU A 272 9.87 -14.86 10.77
C LEU A 272 11.39 -14.84 10.59
N GLU A 273 12.14 -14.20 11.49
CA GLU A 273 13.61 -14.21 11.45
C GLU A 273 14.18 -15.65 11.56
N GLN A 274 13.56 -16.53 12.35
CA GLN A 274 13.98 -17.94 12.41
C GLN A 274 13.53 -18.74 11.18
N ILE A 275 12.35 -18.47 10.62
CA ILE A 275 11.86 -19.13 9.39
C ILE A 275 12.78 -18.81 8.21
N ILE A 276 13.17 -17.54 8.05
CA ILE A 276 14.12 -17.10 7.01
C ILE A 276 15.46 -17.85 7.19
N LYS A 277 16.02 -17.86 8.40
CA LYS A 277 17.30 -18.54 8.68
C LYS A 277 17.22 -20.06 8.48
N ALA A 278 16.10 -20.70 8.82
CA ALA A 278 15.92 -22.14 8.60
C ALA A 278 15.85 -22.50 7.12
N ARG A 279 15.31 -21.61 6.27
CA ARG A 279 15.30 -21.77 4.80
C ARG A 279 16.70 -21.60 4.20
N GLU A 280 17.49 -20.64 4.68
CA GLU A 280 18.91 -20.47 4.29
C GLU A 280 19.77 -21.68 4.71
N GLU A 281 19.48 -22.26 5.88
CA GLU A 281 20.14 -23.45 6.41
C GLU A 281 19.61 -24.76 5.79
N HIS A 282 18.68 -24.67 4.81
CA HIS A 282 18.04 -25.80 4.10
C HIS A 282 17.38 -26.85 5.03
N LEU A 283 16.75 -26.39 6.10
CA LEU A 283 16.10 -27.25 7.11
C LEU A 283 14.64 -27.55 6.73
N ASP A 284 14.42 -28.37 5.71
CA ASP A 284 13.07 -28.72 5.19
C ASP A 284 12.11 -29.30 6.24
N ASP A 285 12.63 -29.95 7.29
CA ASP A 285 11.82 -30.50 8.38
C ASP A 285 11.28 -29.42 9.35
N PHE A 286 11.77 -28.18 9.29
CA PHE A 286 11.41 -27.12 10.24
C PHE A 286 9.93 -26.74 10.21
N ASP A 287 9.30 -26.75 9.02
CA ASP A 287 7.88 -26.41 8.83
C ASP A 287 6.93 -27.28 9.68
N LYS A 288 7.33 -28.53 9.95
CA LYS A 288 6.52 -29.51 10.70
C LYS A 288 6.32 -29.13 12.16
N TYR A 289 7.13 -28.20 12.67
CA TYR A 289 7.20 -27.78 14.06
C TYR A 289 6.80 -26.30 14.26
N LEU A 290 6.26 -25.65 13.22
CA LEU A 290 5.79 -24.27 13.30
C LEU A 290 4.39 -24.21 13.91
N ASN A 291 4.24 -23.36 14.93
CA ASN A 291 2.97 -22.97 15.54
C ASN A 291 3.04 -21.47 15.88
N VAL A 292 2.01 -20.71 15.52
CA VAL A 292 1.89 -19.26 15.78
C VAL A 292 1.99 -18.93 17.28
N GLU A 293 1.61 -19.86 18.16
CA GLU A 293 1.69 -19.68 19.62
C GLU A 293 3.13 -19.84 20.19
N MET A 294 4.09 -20.33 19.40
CA MET A 294 5.49 -20.55 19.81
C MET A 294 6.37 -19.34 19.45
N ARG A 295 6.95 -18.67 20.44
CA ARG A 295 7.78 -17.46 20.21
C ARG A 295 9.00 -17.74 19.34
N GLY A 296 9.55 -16.71 18.71
CA GLY A 296 10.79 -16.84 17.93
C GLY A 296 11.97 -17.45 18.71
N GLU A 297 12.02 -17.26 20.03
CA GLU A 297 13.02 -17.90 20.92
C GLU A 297 12.86 -19.43 20.97
N ASN A 298 11.62 -19.94 20.97
CA ASN A 298 11.31 -21.37 20.91
C ASN A 298 11.74 -21.95 19.55
N LEU A 299 11.34 -21.28 18.47
CA LEU A 299 11.70 -21.65 17.10
C LEU A 299 13.22 -21.64 16.88
N ARG A 300 13.95 -20.72 17.53
CA ARG A 300 15.41 -20.62 17.47
C ARG A 300 16.12 -21.83 18.08
N GLU A 301 15.58 -22.45 19.12
CA GLU A 301 16.16 -23.67 19.69
C GLU A 301 15.82 -24.90 18.83
N ILE A 302 14.61 -25.00 18.26
CA ILE A 302 14.27 -26.05 17.26
C ILE A 302 15.21 -25.99 16.06
N ARG A 303 15.44 -24.79 15.50
CA ARG A 303 16.30 -24.57 14.34
C ARG A 303 17.74 -25.07 14.60
N LYS A 304 18.31 -24.73 15.76
CA LYS A 304 19.61 -25.27 16.20
C LYS A 304 19.60 -26.78 16.31
N GLY A 305 18.55 -27.36 16.90
CA GLY A 305 18.45 -28.81 17.07
C GLY A 305 18.44 -29.56 15.74
N LEU A 306 17.71 -29.08 14.74
CA LEU A 306 17.74 -29.65 13.39
C LEU A 306 19.12 -29.48 12.73
N LEU A 307 19.74 -28.31 12.85
CA LEU A 307 21.09 -28.03 12.33
C LEU A 307 22.18 -28.89 13.01
N GLU A 308 21.98 -29.25 14.27
CA GLU A 308 22.83 -30.17 15.06
C GLU A 308 22.49 -31.66 14.83
N GLY A 309 21.47 -31.97 14.02
CA GLY A 309 21.04 -33.34 13.69
C GLY A 309 20.32 -34.07 14.84
N LEU A 310 19.70 -33.32 15.75
CA LEU A 310 19.03 -33.83 16.96
C LEU A 310 17.54 -34.07 16.71
N ASP A 311 16.95 -35.05 17.42
CA ASP A 311 15.50 -35.27 17.37
C ASP A 311 14.75 -34.18 18.14
N VAL A 312 14.24 -33.19 17.39
CA VAL A 312 13.50 -32.06 17.95
C VAL A 312 12.06 -32.41 18.35
N SER A 313 11.51 -33.55 17.89
CA SER A 313 10.11 -33.94 18.18
C SER A 313 9.85 -34.14 19.68
N ILE A 314 10.92 -34.36 20.46
CA ILE A 314 10.91 -34.53 21.91
C ILE A 314 10.59 -33.23 22.67
N TYR A 315 10.87 -32.06 22.07
CA TYR A 315 10.73 -30.76 22.74
C TYR A 315 10.09 -29.64 21.90
N ALA A 316 9.79 -29.89 20.63
CA ALA A 316 9.12 -28.96 19.73
C ALA A 316 7.60 -28.87 20.03
N ASP A 317 7.28 -28.41 21.23
CA ASP A 317 5.91 -28.25 21.74
C ASP A 317 5.74 -26.84 22.35
N HIS A 318 4.59 -26.20 22.09
CA HIS A 318 4.19 -24.92 22.66
C HIS A 318 4.05 -24.90 24.19
N GLU A 319 3.86 -26.05 24.83
CA GLU A 319 3.85 -26.13 26.31
C GLU A 319 5.24 -25.90 26.93
N PHE A 320 6.33 -26.02 26.16
CA PHE A 320 7.68 -25.69 26.62
C PHE A 320 8.03 -24.22 26.34
N ASN A 321 8.67 -23.56 27.30
CA ASN A 321 9.39 -22.31 27.06
C ASN A 321 10.82 -22.56 26.53
N TRP A 322 11.41 -21.57 25.86
CA TRP A 322 12.71 -21.72 25.20
C TRP A 322 13.85 -22.11 26.16
N HIS A 323 13.78 -21.77 27.45
CA HIS A 323 14.77 -22.23 28.43
C HIS A 323 14.67 -23.74 28.73
N GLN A 324 13.46 -24.31 28.75
CA GLN A 324 13.25 -25.76 28.84
C GLN A 324 13.77 -26.45 27.59
N MET A 325 13.36 -25.97 26.40
CA MET A 325 13.81 -26.49 25.10
C MET A 325 15.34 -26.49 24.98
N ARG A 326 16.00 -25.38 25.38
CA ARG A 326 17.46 -25.25 25.40
C ARG A 326 18.15 -26.29 26.27
N GLU A 327 17.61 -26.58 27.45
CA GLU A 327 18.20 -27.58 28.34
C GLU A 327 17.90 -29.02 27.88
N ILE A 328 16.76 -29.27 27.21
CA ILE A 328 16.50 -30.57 26.54
C ILE A 328 17.44 -30.76 25.34
N ARG A 329 17.58 -29.76 24.46
CA ARG A 329 18.52 -29.78 23.32
C ARG A 329 19.95 -30.08 23.78
N ARG A 330 20.41 -29.42 24.86
CA ARG A 330 21.70 -29.70 25.51
C ARG A 330 21.84 -31.12 26.06
N GLY A 331 20.75 -31.75 26.51
CA GLY A 331 20.77 -33.16 26.88
C GLY A 331 21.01 -34.06 25.66
N LEU A 332 20.37 -33.74 24.53
CA LEU A 332 20.55 -34.45 23.27
C LEU A 332 21.95 -34.23 22.66
N GLU A 333 22.49 -32.99 22.70
CA GLU A 333 23.89 -32.66 22.39
C GLU A 333 24.85 -33.58 23.18
N SER A 334 24.65 -33.67 24.49
CA SER A 334 25.43 -34.50 25.42
C SER A 334 25.12 -36.01 25.34
N ARG A 335 24.20 -36.44 24.46
CA ARG A 335 23.73 -37.84 24.30
C ARG A 335 23.18 -38.48 25.58
N VAL A 336 22.47 -37.68 26.37
CA VAL A 336 21.82 -38.03 27.64
C VAL A 336 20.35 -38.39 27.41
N ASP A 337 19.81 -39.33 28.19
CA ASP A 337 18.37 -39.62 28.21
C ASP A 337 17.58 -38.43 28.78
N VAL A 338 16.96 -37.67 27.89
CA VAL A 338 16.13 -36.50 28.23
C VAL A 338 14.71 -36.86 28.68
N SER A 339 14.23 -38.09 28.42
CA SER A 339 12.85 -38.50 28.74
C SER A 339 12.52 -38.43 30.24
N VAL A 340 13.57 -38.51 31.08
CA VAL A 340 13.51 -38.33 32.53
C VAL A 340 12.94 -36.95 32.92
N TYR A 341 13.32 -35.89 32.18
CA TYR A 341 13.02 -34.50 32.52
C TYR A 341 12.33 -33.66 31.44
N ALA A 342 12.17 -34.16 30.21
CA ALA A 342 11.41 -33.50 29.13
C ALA A 342 9.90 -33.55 29.41
N LYS A 343 9.42 -32.75 30.37
CA LYS A 343 8.00 -32.64 30.77
C LYS A 343 7.68 -31.16 31.07
N PRO A 344 6.63 -30.55 30.49
CA PRO A 344 6.37 -29.11 30.61
C PRO A 344 6.29 -28.54 32.03
N LEU A 345 5.91 -29.38 33.01
CA LEU A 345 5.79 -29.00 34.42
C LEU A 345 7.14 -28.78 35.15
N TYR A 346 8.29 -29.25 34.62
CA TYR A 346 9.59 -28.99 35.25
C TYR A 346 10.09 -27.58 34.92
N GLN A 347 10.50 -26.81 35.93
CA GLN A 347 11.15 -25.52 35.69
C GLN A 347 12.52 -25.70 34.99
N PRO A 348 12.98 -24.76 34.15
CA PRO A 348 14.28 -24.87 33.47
C PRO A 348 15.46 -25.12 34.42
N ARG A 349 15.40 -24.56 35.64
CA ARG A 349 16.41 -24.78 36.68
C ARG A 349 16.39 -26.21 37.25
N GLN A 350 15.24 -26.88 37.31
CA GLN A 350 15.18 -28.30 37.69
C GLN A 350 15.76 -29.17 36.57
N MET A 351 15.38 -28.92 35.31
CA MET A 351 15.94 -29.61 34.13
C MET A 351 17.47 -29.50 34.08
N HIS A 352 18.01 -28.30 34.30
CA HIS A 352 19.46 -28.03 34.32
C HIS A 352 20.22 -28.88 35.35
N GLU A 353 19.67 -29.03 36.56
CA GLU A 353 20.33 -29.80 37.63
C GLU A 353 20.22 -31.32 37.42
N ILE A 354 19.12 -31.80 36.80
CA ILE A 354 18.95 -33.20 36.38
C ILE A 354 19.89 -33.55 35.21
N ARG A 355 19.93 -32.73 34.15
CA ARG A 355 20.83 -32.91 33.00
C ARG A 355 22.28 -33.04 33.45
N LYS A 356 22.77 -32.09 34.28
CA LYS A 356 24.11 -32.14 34.87
C LYS A 356 24.38 -33.36 35.77
N GLY A 357 23.32 -33.97 36.33
CA GLY A 357 23.44 -35.23 37.08
C GLY A 357 23.74 -36.40 36.14
N LEU A 358 22.95 -36.52 35.08
CA LEU A 358 23.11 -37.55 34.05
C LEU A 358 24.45 -37.40 33.29
N GLU A 359 24.85 -36.17 32.96
CA GLU A 359 26.17 -35.86 32.36
C GLU A 359 27.34 -36.27 33.28
N ALA A 360 27.15 -36.26 34.60
CA ALA A 360 28.11 -36.71 35.59
C ALA A 360 27.98 -38.22 35.95
N GLY A 361 27.11 -38.97 35.25
CA GLY A 361 26.87 -40.40 35.53
C GLY A 361 26.15 -40.68 36.86
N ILE A 362 25.47 -39.69 37.44
CA ILE A 362 24.80 -39.80 38.74
C ILE A 362 23.38 -40.34 38.54
N ASP A 363 22.97 -41.29 39.40
CA ASP A 363 21.58 -41.74 39.48
C ASP A 363 20.65 -40.60 39.93
N VAL A 364 19.96 -40.01 38.96
CA VAL A 364 19.02 -38.90 39.18
C VAL A 364 17.67 -39.34 39.70
N SER A 365 17.31 -40.64 39.68
CA SER A 365 16.01 -41.12 40.17
C SER A 365 15.78 -40.77 41.65
N LYS A 366 16.88 -40.66 42.40
CA LYS A 366 16.93 -40.25 43.82
C LYS A 366 16.49 -38.81 44.07
N TYR A 367 16.45 -37.94 43.06
CA TYR A 367 16.10 -36.52 43.24
C TYR A 367 15.30 -35.87 42.10
N SER A 368 15.06 -36.54 40.98
CA SER A 368 14.36 -35.98 39.81
C SER A 368 12.87 -35.68 40.04
N SER A 369 12.28 -36.09 41.18
CA SER A 369 10.88 -35.80 41.53
C SER A 369 10.56 -34.30 41.49
N MET A 370 9.45 -33.94 40.84
CA MET A 370 8.93 -32.56 40.72
C MET A 370 8.73 -31.86 42.08
N ILE A 371 8.59 -32.62 43.17
CA ILE A 371 8.44 -32.11 44.54
C ILE A 371 9.71 -31.38 45.02
N ASN A 372 10.89 -31.75 44.52
CA ASN A 372 12.16 -31.15 44.91
C ASN A 372 12.37 -29.81 44.18
N SER A 373 12.71 -28.73 44.90
CA SER A 373 13.07 -27.48 44.24
C SER A 373 14.41 -27.62 43.50
N ALA A 374 14.70 -26.72 42.56
CA ALA A 374 16.01 -26.70 41.90
C ALA A 374 17.18 -26.55 42.89
N SER A 375 16.96 -25.92 44.06
CA SER A 375 17.97 -25.82 45.12
C SER A 375 18.22 -27.16 45.82
N ASP A 376 17.15 -27.94 46.05
CA ASP A 376 17.24 -29.28 46.65
C ASP A 376 17.87 -30.25 45.66
N MET A 377 17.46 -30.23 44.39
CA MET A 377 18.06 -31.02 43.31
C MET A 377 19.57 -30.74 43.18
N LYS A 378 19.98 -29.47 43.19
CA LYS A 378 21.39 -29.06 43.19
C LYS A 378 22.14 -29.61 44.40
N THR A 379 21.55 -29.52 45.58
CA THR A 379 22.14 -29.99 46.84
C THR A 379 22.30 -31.51 46.84
N ILE A 380 21.27 -32.25 46.43
CA ILE A 380 21.28 -33.71 46.38
C ILE A 380 22.27 -34.21 45.31
N ARG A 381 22.31 -33.60 44.11
CA ARG A 381 23.35 -33.94 43.11
C ARG A 381 24.76 -33.75 43.68
N LEU A 382 25.03 -32.62 44.32
CA LEU A 382 26.36 -32.33 44.88
C LEU A 382 26.76 -33.26 46.04
N ARG A 383 25.79 -33.84 46.76
CA ARG A 383 26.02 -34.90 47.76
C ARG A 383 26.25 -36.27 47.11
N LEU A 384 25.44 -36.65 46.13
CA LEU A 384 25.61 -37.90 45.37
C LEU A 384 26.94 -37.91 44.60
N GLN A 385 27.37 -36.77 44.06
CA GLN A 385 28.68 -36.59 43.41
C GLN A 385 29.86 -36.75 44.39
N LYS A 386 29.62 -36.69 45.71
CA LYS A 386 30.59 -36.97 46.78
C LYS A 386 30.42 -38.36 47.40
N GLY A 387 29.43 -39.15 46.97
CA GLY A 387 29.17 -40.50 47.48
C GLY A 387 28.24 -40.59 48.70
N GLU A 388 27.52 -39.53 49.06
CA GLU A 388 26.59 -39.52 50.20
C GLU A 388 25.19 -40.02 49.84
N GLU A 389 24.55 -40.86 50.67
CA GLU A 389 23.20 -41.37 50.44
C GLU A 389 22.08 -40.37 50.83
N ALA A 390 20.95 -40.42 50.10
CA ALA A 390 19.89 -39.41 50.17
C ALA A 390 18.83 -39.72 51.26
N GLY A 391 19.05 -39.23 52.48
CA GLY A 391 18.04 -39.18 53.54
C GLY A 391 17.08 -37.98 53.41
N ALA A 392 15.77 -38.23 53.52
CA ALA A 392 14.73 -37.21 53.34
C ALA A 392 14.51 -36.30 54.57
N SER A 393 13.94 -35.10 54.35
CA SER A 393 13.43 -34.22 55.40
C SER A 393 12.08 -33.59 54.98
N LYS A 394 11.31 -33.09 55.96
CA LYS A 394 9.90 -32.67 55.81
C LYS A 394 9.72 -31.14 55.79
N THR A 395 8.80 -30.67 54.95
CA THR A 395 7.97 -29.47 55.16
C THR A 395 6.53 -29.86 54.74
N VAL A 396 5.49 -29.79 55.57
CA VAL A 396 4.84 -28.63 56.26
C VAL A 396 3.83 -27.92 55.34
N PHE A 397 2.57 -27.87 55.82
CA PHE A 397 1.40 -27.22 55.19
C PHE A 397 1.47 -25.69 55.25
N LEU A 398 0.71 -25.02 54.38
CA LEU A 398 -0.26 -23.98 54.79
C LEU A 398 -1.31 -23.72 53.67
N SER A 399 -2.45 -23.16 54.05
CA SER A 399 -3.62 -22.79 53.22
C SER A 399 -3.90 -21.28 53.34
N VAL A 400 -4.82 -20.73 52.53
CA VAL A 400 -5.70 -19.57 52.88
C VAL A 400 -6.67 -19.23 51.73
N ASP A 401 -7.80 -18.62 52.10
CA ASP A 401 -9.05 -18.38 51.37
C ASP A 401 -9.54 -16.95 51.77
N ASP A 402 -10.52 -16.23 51.20
CA ASP A 402 -11.57 -16.44 50.16
C ASP A 402 -11.99 -15.02 49.62
N ASP A 403 -13.29 -14.80 49.33
CA ASP A 403 -14.07 -13.53 49.33
C ASP A 403 -14.12 -12.59 48.09
N ILE A 404 -15.37 -12.23 47.69
CA ILE A 404 -15.92 -10.84 47.57
C ILE A 404 -17.39 -10.85 47.03
N GLU A 405 -18.30 -10.10 47.68
CA GLU A 405 -19.67 -9.80 47.19
C GLU A 405 -19.81 -8.40 46.53
N ARG A 406 -20.86 -8.17 45.70
CA ARG A 406 -21.90 -7.10 45.95
C ARG A 406 -23.04 -6.95 44.89
N ARG A 407 -24.17 -6.43 45.41
CA ARG A 407 -25.48 -5.99 44.86
C ARG A 407 -25.38 -4.90 43.75
N GLY A 408 -26.37 -4.51 42.92
CA GLY A 408 -27.79 -4.89 42.69
C GLY A 408 -28.71 -3.67 42.31
N GLY A 409 -29.51 -3.73 41.22
CA GLY A 409 -30.57 -2.75 40.81
C GLY A 409 -30.68 -2.49 39.28
N HIS A 410 -31.71 -1.92 38.57
CA HIS A 410 -33.11 -1.42 38.80
C HIS A 410 -33.33 0.11 38.55
N ILE A 411 -34.38 0.64 37.86
CA ILE A 411 -35.54 0.09 37.11
C ILE A 411 -36.26 1.16 36.20
N ALA A 412 -37.18 0.75 35.29
CA ALA A 412 -38.26 1.52 34.56
C ALA A 412 -37.94 2.59 33.48
N GLU A 413 -38.86 3.06 32.59
CA GLU A 413 -39.99 2.47 31.80
C GLU A 413 -40.52 3.53 30.77
N ASP A 414 -41.33 3.18 29.76
CA ASP A 414 -41.72 4.06 28.61
C ASP A 414 -43.26 4.18 28.36
N SER A 415 -43.71 5.08 27.46
CA SER A 415 -45.07 5.66 27.43
C SER A 415 -45.94 5.45 26.16
N ILE A 416 -47.23 5.86 26.20
CA ILE A 416 -48.35 5.27 25.40
C ILE A 416 -49.05 6.26 24.41
N VAL A 417 -49.64 5.68 23.36
CA VAL A 417 -50.32 6.29 22.17
C VAL A 417 -51.69 6.94 22.45
N GLY A 418 -52.07 7.98 21.67
CA GLY A 418 -53.43 8.57 21.57
C GLY A 418 -53.75 9.13 20.18
N SER A 419 -55.02 9.39 19.81
CA SER A 419 -55.43 9.49 18.39
C SER A 419 -56.57 10.47 17.98
N GLY A 420 -56.39 11.09 16.81
CA GLY A 420 -57.38 11.21 15.71
C GLY A 420 -58.51 12.28 15.74
N LYS A 421 -58.67 13.01 14.60
CA LYS A 421 -59.93 13.09 13.78
C LYS A 421 -59.85 14.14 12.65
N TYR A 422 -60.59 13.90 11.56
CA TYR A 422 -60.86 14.83 10.45
C TYR A 422 -62.38 15.06 10.29
N LYS A 423 -62.77 16.15 9.61
CA LYS A 423 -64.04 16.29 8.87
C LYS A 423 -63.82 17.06 7.56
N THR A 424 -64.60 16.74 6.54
CA THR A 424 -64.58 17.38 5.21
C THR A 424 -65.72 18.39 5.04
N PHE A 425 -65.67 19.16 3.96
CA PHE A 425 -66.79 19.94 3.41
C PHE A 425 -66.71 19.92 1.88
N ASP A 426 -67.86 19.97 1.21
CA ASP A 426 -68.01 19.45 -0.15
C ASP A 426 -68.59 20.51 -1.12
N GLY A 427 -68.05 20.59 -2.33
CA GLY A 427 -68.52 21.52 -3.37
C GLY A 427 -67.99 21.16 -4.75
N THR A 428 -68.86 21.11 -5.76
CA THR A 428 -68.57 20.45 -7.04
C THR A 428 -67.79 21.32 -8.04
N GLU A 429 -66.83 20.73 -8.75
CA GLU A 429 -65.90 21.46 -9.62
C GLU A 429 -66.53 22.07 -10.88
N LYS A 430 -67.71 21.60 -11.30
CA LYS A 430 -68.22 21.77 -12.67
C LYS A 430 -68.54 23.22 -13.07
N GLN A 431 -68.57 24.15 -12.12
CA GLN A 431 -68.82 25.58 -12.33
C GLN A 431 -67.55 26.47 -12.33
N LYS A 432 -66.38 25.98 -11.91
CA LYS A 432 -65.16 26.83 -11.74
C LYS A 432 -64.47 27.27 -13.05
N ARG A 433 -64.84 26.71 -14.21
CA ARG A 433 -63.98 26.67 -15.41
C ARG A 433 -63.97 27.89 -16.35
N HIS A 434 -64.78 28.94 -16.15
CA HIS A 434 -64.97 29.98 -17.18
C HIS A 434 -64.23 31.32 -16.97
N PHE A 435 -63.74 31.61 -15.76
CA PHE A 435 -63.16 32.93 -15.42
C PHE A 435 -61.68 32.88 -14.99
N LEU A 436 -61.15 31.69 -14.74
CA LEU A 436 -59.81 31.48 -14.19
C LEU A 436 -59.14 30.31 -14.93
N GLN A 437 -58.09 30.62 -15.70
CA GLN A 437 -57.37 29.64 -16.52
C GLN A 437 -55.94 29.47 -16.01
N VAL A 438 -55.65 28.30 -15.45
CA VAL A 438 -54.29 27.88 -15.11
C VAL A 438 -53.69 27.11 -16.31
N THR A 439 -52.40 27.30 -16.59
CA THR A 439 -51.69 26.57 -17.64
C THR A 439 -51.54 25.07 -17.30
N PRO A 440 -51.34 24.17 -18.29
CA PRO A 440 -51.24 22.73 -18.03
C PRO A 440 -50.14 22.33 -17.06
N ASP A 441 -48.99 23.03 -17.11
CA ASP A 441 -47.85 22.91 -16.18
C ASP A 441 -48.12 23.47 -14.76
N SER A 442 -49.26 24.15 -14.55
CA SER A 442 -49.59 24.93 -13.36
C SER A 442 -48.56 26.00 -12.97
N LEU A 443 -47.71 26.45 -13.90
CA LEU A 443 -46.73 27.53 -13.67
C LEU A 443 -47.32 28.93 -13.85
N LYS A 444 -48.45 29.11 -14.54
CA LYS A 444 -49.07 30.43 -14.75
C LYS A 444 -50.59 30.39 -14.54
N ALA A 445 -51.14 31.45 -13.97
CA ALA A 445 -52.57 31.65 -13.81
C ALA A 445 -53.03 32.94 -14.46
N TYR A 446 -54.11 32.85 -15.22
CA TYR A 446 -54.76 33.96 -15.88
C TYR A 446 -56.18 34.13 -15.36
N LEU A 447 -56.58 35.38 -15.09
CA LEU A 447 -57.92 35.74 -14.63
C LEU A 447 -58.59 36.62 -15.68
N THR A 448 -59.90 36.40 -15.85
CA THR A 448 -60.79 37.25 -16.64
C THR A 448 -62.03 37.53 -15.80
N LEU A 449 -62.15 38.78 -15.34
CA LEU A 449 -63.27 39.26 -14.53
C LEU A 449 -64.43 39.63 -15.47
N PRO A 450 -65.62 39.00 -15.40
CA PRO A 450 -66.77 39.43 -16.19
C PRO A 450 -67.33 40.76 -15.67
N ARG A 451 -68.05 41.53 -16.50
CA ARG A 451 -68.73 42.74 -16.01
C ARG A 451 -69.88 42.39 -15.06
N ILE A 452 -69.85 42.96 -13.86
CA ILE A 452 -70.94 42.84 -12.88
C ILE A 452 -72.16 43.62 -13.40
N LYS A 453 -73.35 43.04 -13.24
CA LYS A 453 -74.62 43.73 -13.50
C LYS A 453 -75.18 44.25 -12.17
N ASN A 454 -75.68 45.49 -12.18
CA ASN A 454 -76.13 46.27 -11.01
C ASN A 454 -74.97 46.88 -10.17
N ASP A 455 -74.11 47.69 -10.82
CA ASP A 455 -73.14 48.66 -10.25
C ASP A 455 -72.15 48.20 -9.15
N GLY A 456 -72.11 46.91 -8.82
CA GLY A 456 -71.11 46.36 -7.91
C GLY A 456 -69.71 46.38 -8.52
N LYS A 457 -68.69 46.68 -7.70
CA LYS A 457 -67.26 46.56 -8.08
C LYS A 457 -66.61 45.37 -7.38
N TYR A 458 -65.59 44.79 -8.01
CA TYR A 458 -64.76 43.75 -7.38
C TYR A 458 -63.86 44.35 -6.31
N THR A 459 -63.67 43.65 -5.19
CA THR A 459 -62.66 43.99 -4.18
C THR A 459 -61.43 43.07 -4.30
N LEU A 460 -60.26 43.59 -3.94
CA LEU A 460 -59.01 42.82 -3.94
C LEU A 460 -59.11 41.60 -3.01
N GLU A 461 -59.80 41.73 -1.88
CA GLU A 461 -60.05 40.68 -0.90
C GLU A 461 -60.90 39.55 -1.49
N PHE A 462 -61.99 39.87 -2.18
CA PHE A 462 -62.84 38.90 -2.87
C PHE A 462 -62.06 38.11 -3.94
N ILE A 463 -61.20 38.79 -4.72
CA ILE A 463 -60.36 38.10 -5.71
C ILE A 463 -59.32 37.21 -5.03
N LEU A 464 -58.66 37.67 -3.98
CA LEU A 464 -57.68 36.85 -3.24
C LEU A 464 -58.33 35.62 -2.58
N GLU A 465 -59.56 35.75 -2.05
CA GLU A 465 -60.35 34.60 -1.62
C GLU A 465 -60.69 33.65 -2.77
N LEU A 466 -61.09 34.17 -3.94
CA LEU A 466 -61.43 33.37 -5.11
C LEU A 466 -60.23 32.56 -5.61
N LEU A 467 -59.03 33.17 -5.61
CA LEU A 467 -57.78 32.48 -5.96
C LEU A 467 -57.44 31.39 -4.93
N ASN A 468 -57.56 31.69 -3.63
CA ASN A 468 -57.35 30.70 -2.58
C ASN A 468 -58.36 29.52 -2.68
N LYS A 469 -59.64 29.80 -2.98
CA LYS A 469 -60.71 28.83 -3.26
C LYS A 469 -60.53 28.07 -4.58
N ALA A 470 -59.61 28.52 -5.44
CA ALA A 470 -59.11 27.81 -6.63
C ALA A 470 -57.74 27.16 -6.40
N SER A 471 -57.26 27.13 -5.15
CA SER A 471 -55.97 26.62 -4.72
C SER A 471 -54.75 27.35 -5.33
N ILE A 472 -54.93 28.57 -5.84
CA ILE A 472 -53.87 29.44 -6.34
C ILE A 472 -53.40 30.32 -5.18
N THR A 473 -52.24 29.98 -4.63
CA THR A 473 -51.72 30.50 -3.36
C THR A 473 -50.27 30.98 -3.44
N PHE A 474 -49.59 30.75 -4.57
CA PHE A 474 -48.20 31.13 -4.79
C PHE A 474 -48.03 32.00 -6.04
N GLY A 475 -47.05 32.92 -6.02
CA GLY A 475 -46.70 33.75 -7.18
C GLY A 475 -47.71 34.86 -7.55
N ILE A 476 -48.67 35.18 -6.67
CA ILE A 476 -49.79 36.09 -6.97
C ILE A 476 -49.30 37.55 -7.12
N LYS A 477 -49.49 38.11 -8.32
CA LYS A 477 -49.14 39.49 -8.69
C LYS A 477 -50.25 40.45 -8.28
N LYS A 478 -50.32 40.77 -6.98
CA LYS A 478 -51.38 41.61 -6.38
C LYS A 478 -51.59 42.95 -7.08
N ASP A 479 -50.52 43.55 -7.62
CA ASP A 479 -50.59 44.87 -8.28
C ASP A 479 -51.24 44.81 -9.66
N VAL A 480 -51.11 43.68 -10.37
CA VAL A 480 -51.89 43.41 -11.60
C VAL A 480 -53.38 43.26 -11.26
N ILE A 481 -53.71 42.63 -10.12
CA ILE A 481 -55.09 42.48 -9.67
C ILE A 481 -55.69 43.83 -9.26
N ARG A 482 -54.92 44.72 -8.65
CA ARG A 482 -55.32 46.12 -8.36
C ARG A 482 -55.61 46.88 -9.65
N ASP A 483 -54.66 46.89 -10.60
CA ASP A 483 -54.82 47.52 -11.91
C ASP A 483 -56.06 47.02 -12.69
N MET A 484 -56.40 45.74 -12.59
CA MET A 484 -57.64 45.19 -13.16
C MET A 484 -58.93 45.76 -12.53
N ILE A 485 -58.91 46.06 -11.22
CA ILE A 485 -60.05 46.64 -10.50
C ILE A 485 -60.13 48.14 -10.77
N ASP A 486 -59.03 48.85 -10.51
CA ASP A 486 -58.99 50.32 -10.45
C ASP A 486 -59.20 50.95 -11.82
N ASN A 487 -58.74 50.28 -12.89
CA ASN A 487 -58.94 50.69 -14.29
C ASN A 487 -60.05 49.88 -15.01
N GLU A 488 -60.87 49.13 -14.26
CA GLU A 488 -62.05 48.39 -14.76
C GLU A 488 -61.80 47.50 -16.00
N LYS A 489 -60.64 46.82 -16.02
CA LYS A 489 -60.19 45.92 -17.11
C LYS A 489 -60.90 44.57 -17.07
N TYR A 490 -62.21 44.64 -17.20
CA TYR A 490 -63.12 43.49 -17.24
C TYR A 490 -63.14 42.88 -18.65
N GLU A 491 -63.40 41.58 -18.72
CA GLU A 491 -63.42 40.74 -19.92
C GLU A 491 -62.06 40.55 -20.62
N GLU A 492 -61.01 41.25 -20.17
CA GLU A 492 -59.60 41.01 -20.54
C GLU A 492 -58.99 39.78 -19.81
N LYS A 493 -57.87 39.24 -20.33
CA LYS A 493 -57.18 38.07 -19.76
C LYS A 493 -55.78 38.42 -19.27
N MET A 494 -55.62 38.53 -17.95
CA MET A 494 -54.38 39.04 -17.33
C MET A 494 -53.63 37.95 -16.55
N LEU A 495 -52.29 37.98 -16.59
CA LEU A 495 -51.40 37.08 -15.84
C LEU A 495 -51.32 37.50 -14.37
N ILE A 496 -52.13 36.88 -13.52
CA ILE A 496 -52.30 37.24 -12.10
C ILE A 496 -51.47 36.42 -11.13
N ALA A 497 -50.94 35.25 -11.53
CA ALA A 497 -49.96 34.52 -10.73
C ALA A 497 -48.95 33.78 -11.62
N GLU A 498 -47.71 33.71 -11.16
CA GLU A 498 -46.61 33.06 -11.87
C GLU A 498 -45.67 32.34 -10.89
N GLY A 499 -45.51 31.04 -11.08
CA GLY A 499 -44.53 30.19 -10.42
C GLY A 499 -43.27 30.03 -11.27
N TYR A 500 -42.36 29.15 -10.83
CA TYR A 500 -41.11 28.86 -11.52
C TYR A 500 -40.91 27.36 -11.70
N GLY A 501 -40.32 26.96 -12.84
CA GLY A 501 -40.04 25.55 -13.13
C GLY A 501 -38.86 25.00 -12.31
N PRO A 502 -38.76 23.67 -12.16
CA PRO A 502 -37.58 23.04 -11.57
C PRO A 502 -36.36 23.23 -12.48
N THR A 503 -35.17 23.27 -11.88
CA THR A 503 -33.91 23.22 -12.64
C THR A 503 -33.33 21.81 -12.60
N PHE A 504 -32.68 21.41 -13.69
CA PHE A 504 -31.94 20.16 -13.77
C PHE A 504 -30.49 20.42 -13.37
N GLY A 505 -30.03 19.67 -12.37
CA GLY A 505 -28.62 19.60 -12.01
C GLY A 505 -27.77 19.00 -13.13
N LYS A 506 -26.45 19.12 -12.97
CA LYS A 506 -25.46 18.55 -13.90
C LYS A 506 -24.66 17.48 -13.18
N ASP A 507 -24.54 16.30 -13.77
CA ASP A 507 -23.71 15.23 -13.26
C ASP A 507 -22.25 15.70 -13.13
N GLY A 508 -21.56 15.23 -12.09
CA GLY A 508 -20.15 15.52 -11.86
C GLY A 508 -19.27 14.80 -12.89
N TYR A 509 -18.07 15.33 -13.14
CA TYR A 509 -17.15 14.77 -14.12
C TYR A 509 -15.70 14.98 -13.74
N TYR A 510 -14.84 14.12 -14.28
CA TYR A 510 -13.40 14.27 -14.18
C TYR A 510 -12.87 14.95 -15.44
N GLU A 511 -12.18 16.07 -15.26
CA GLU A 511 -11.27 16.65 -16.23
C GLU A 511 -9.94 15.92 -16.09
N PHE A 512 -9.35 15.46 -17.20
CA PHE A 512 -8.09 14.71 -17.21
C PHE A 512 -7.05 15.45 -18.04
N PHE A 513 -5.80 15.41 -17.58
CA PHE A 513 -4.68 16.17 -18.15
C PHE A 513 -3.67 15.27 -18.89
N PHE A 514 -4.02 13.99 -19.11
CA PHE A 514 -3.27 13.03 -19.91
C PHE A 514 -4.21 12.31 -20.91
N ASP A 515 -3.64 11.75 -21.99
CA ASP A 515 -4.41 11.00 -22.98
C ASP A 515 -4.85 9.65 -22.41
N ARG A 516 -6.10 9.59 -21.93
CA ARG A 516 -6.75 8.37 -21.42
C ARG A 516 -6.93 7.30 -22.50
N LYS A 517 -7.22 7.75 -23.72
CA LYS A 517 -7.28 6.91 -24.92
C LYS A 517 -5.94 7.02 -25.62
N VAL A 518 -4.93 6.34 -25.08
CA VAL A 518 -3.67 6.17 -25.80
C VAL A 518 -3.99 5.40 -27.09
N PRO A 519 -3.78 5.95 -28.30
CA PRO A 519 -4.26 5.34 -29.53
C PRO A 519 -3.53 4.03 -29.79
N THR A 520 -4.24 2.92 -29.56
CA THR A 520 -3.86 1.57 -30.00
C THR A 520 -4.33 1.27 -31.42
N ASP A 521 -4.87 2.29 -32.10
CA ASP A 521 -5.27 2.24 -33.51
C ASP A 521 -4.02 1.97 -34.35
N ILE A 522 -3.98 0.78 -34.94
CA ILE A 522 -2.91 0.36 -35.84
C ILE A 522 -3.07 1.17 -37.15
N GLU A 523 -2.05 1.95 -37.49
CA GLU A 523 -1.98 2.59 -38.80
C GLU A 523 -1.64 1.55 -39.86
N PHE A 524 -2.25 1.65 -41.04
CA PHE A 524 -2.07 0.69 -42.12
C PHE A 524 -1.40 1.34 -43.33
N GLU A 525 -0.34 0.69 -43.82
CA GLU A 525 0.33 1.04 -45.07
C GLU A 525 -0.55 0.72 -46.29
N LYS A 526 -0.12 1.15 -47.48
CA LYS A 526 -0.89 0.99 -48.74
C LYS A 526 -1.12 -0.46 -49.16
N ASP A 527 -0.29 -1.38 -48.69
CA ASP A 527 -0.42 -2.83 -48.88
C ASP A 527 -1.22 -3.51 -47.74
N GLY A 528 -1.84 -2.71 -46.87
CA GLY A 528 -2.59 -3.16 -45.70
C GLY A 528 -1.73 -3.72 -44.57
N SER A 529 -0.39 -3.58 -44.62
CA SER A 529 0.49 -3.98 -43.52
C SER A 529 0.40 -3.01 -42.35
N ALA A 530 0.54 -3.53 -41.13
CA ALA A 530 0.47 -2.74 -39.90
C ALA A 530 1.79 -1.99 -39.65
N ASN A 531 1.67 -0.69 -39.41
CA ASN A 531 2.74 0.16 -38.91
C ASN A 531 2.59 0.31 -37.39
N PHE A 532 3.63 -0.10 -36.64
CA PHE A 532 3.64 -0.09 -35.18
C PHE A 532 4.38 1.13 -34.58
N ASP A 533 4.82 2.08 -35.40
CA ASP A 533 5.69 3.19 -34.96
C ASP A 533 4.91 4.27 -34.20
N ASN A 534 3.68 4.56 -34.60
CA ASN A 534 2.81 5.53 -33.94
C ASN A 534 1.97 4.94 -32.79
N VAL A 535 1.98 3.61 -32.61
CA VAL A 535 1.19 2.98 -31.54
C VAL A 535 1.80 3.34 -30.18
N LYS A 536 0.99 3.97 -29.34
CA LYS A 536 1.35 4.42 -27.98
C LYS A 536 0.51 3.64 -26.96
N TYR A 537 1.15 3.18 -25.89
CA TYR A 537 0.58 2.22 -24.95
C TYR A 537 0.32 2.78 -23.55
N PHE A 538 1.04 3.86 -23.21
CA PHE A 538 0.88 4.65 -22.01
C PHE A 538 1.12 6.13 -22.37
N SER A 539 0.52 7.05 -21.60
CA SER A 539 1.02 8.42 -21.55
C SER A 539 2.16 8.47 -20.52
N THR A 540 3.22 9.26 -20.76
CA THR A 540 4.25 9.51 -19.74
C THR A 540 3.79 10.61 -18.79
N VAL A 541 3.99 10.40 -17.49
CA VAL A 541 3.73 11.42 -16.45
C VAL A 541 4.90 11.49 -15.46
N SER A 542 5.11 12.66 -14.89
CA SER A 542 6.17 12.97 -13.92
C SER A 542 5.64 12.93 -12.49
N VAL A 543 6.48 12.60 -11.49
CA VAL A 543 6.10 12.80 -10.08
C VAL A 543 5.62 14.25 -9.87
N GLY A 544 4.47 14.43 -9.22
CA GLY A 544 3.86 15.74 -8.96
C GLY A 544 2.96 16.27 -10.07
N GLU A 545 2.96 15.63 -11.24
CA GLU A 545 2.13 16.04 -12.35
C GLU A 545 0.63 15.81 -12.05
N LYS A 546 -0.20 16.79 -12.40
CA LYS A 546 -1.65 16.74 -12.22
C LYS A 546 -2.24 15.80 -13.27
N LEU A 547 -2.96 14.77 -12.82
CA LEU A 547 -3.56 13.73 -13.66
C LEU A 547 -5.03 14.03 -13.96
N ALA A 548 -5.79 14.43 -12.95
CA ALA A 548 -7.21 14.71 -13.05
C ALA A 548 -7.68 15.73 -12.00
N VAL A 549 -8.81 16.39 -12.27
CA VAL A 549 -9.56 17.23 -11.34
C VAL A 549 -11.02 16.82 -11.37
N TYR A 550 -11.60 16.59 -10.19
CA TYR A 550 -13.02 16.28 -10.05
C TYR A 550 -13.88 17.54 -9.93
N HIS A 551 -14.79 17.72 -10.89
CA HIS A 551 -15.84 18.72 -10.88
C HIS A 551 -17.12 18.10 -10.30
N GLN A 552 -17.50 18.54 -9.09
CA GLN A 552 -18.64 18.01 -8.34
C GLN A 552 -20.00 18.22 -9.03
N ALA A 553 -20.96 17.34 -8.71
CA ALA A 553 -22.30 17.41 -9.28
C ALA A 553 -23.08 18.66 -8.82
N ILE A 554 -23.60 19.41 -9.80
CA ILE A 554 -24.48 20.55 -9.54
C ILE A 554 -25.87 20.00 -9.21
N HIS A 555 -26.39 20.39 -8.05
CA HIS A 555 -27.74 20.00 -7.62
C HIS A 555 -28.82 20.77 -8.39
N GLY A 556 -29.99 20.15 -8.55
CA GLY A 556 -31.16 20.80 -9.14
C GLY A 556 -31.91 21.58 -8.07
N SER A 557 -32.62 22.62 -8.46
CA SER A 557 -33.53 23.35 -7.57
C SER A 557 -34.98 22.95 -7.85
N ASP A 558 -35.72 22.60 -6.79
CA ASP A 558 -37.16 22.40 -6.86
C ASP A 558 -37.87 23.63 -7.45
N GLY A 559 -38.78 23.39 -8.39
CA GLY A 559 -39.70 24.38 -8.91
C GLY A 559 -40.93 24.53 -8.02
N LYS A 560 -41.74 25.55 -8.29
CA LYS A 560 -42.98 25.78 -7.55
C LYS A 560 -44.10 26.32 -8.44
N THR A 561 -45.20 25.59 -8.49
CA THR A 561 -46.42 25.97 -9.22
C THR A 561 -47.14 27.14 -8.55
N VAL A 562 -48.04 27.82 -9.28
CA VAL A 562 -48.96 28.82 -8.70
C VAL A 562 -49.89 28.25 -7.63
N LYS A 563 -50.03 26.91 -7.60
CA LYS A 563 -50.81 26.16 -6.61
C LYS A 563 -50.03 25.82 -5.34
N ASN A 564 -48.83 26.40 -5.17
CA ASN A 564 -47.90 26.10 -4.07
C ASN A 564 -47.41 24.63 -4.01
N THR A 565 -47.74 23.81 -5.02
CA THR A 565 -47.19 22.46 -5.19
C THR A 565 -45.76 22.55 -5.71
N THR A 566 -44.84 21.91 -5.00
CA THR A 566 -43.43 21.76 -5.39
C THR A 566 -43.31 20.84 -6.61
N LEU A 567 -42.42 21.20 -7.54
CA LEU A 567 -42.01 20.36 -8.66
C LEU A 567 -40.57 19.89 -8.37
N PRO A 568 -40.30 18.59 -8.15
CA PRO A 568 -38.97 18.16 -7.73
C PRO A 568 -37.92 18.45 -8.80
N GLY A 569 -36.83 19.09 -8.39
CA GLY A 569 -35.61 19.21 -9.18
C GLY A 569 -34.91 17.85 -9.28
N LYS A 570 -34.23 17.61 -10.41
CA LYS A 570 -33.37 16.42 -10.54
C LYS A 570 -31.93 16.83 -10.25
N ASN A 571 -31.34 16.31 -9.18
CA ASN A 571 -29.93 16.51 -8.90
C ASN A 571 -29.05 15.84 -9.95
N GLY A 572 -27.89 16.45 -10.22
CA GLY A 572 -26.79 15.76 -10.85
C GLY A 572 -26.29 14.62 -9.96
N ARG A 573 -25.69 13.60 -10.57
CA ARG A 573 -25.04 12.48 -9.90
C ARG A 573 -23.54 12.75 -9.78
N ASP A 574 -22.98 12.55 -8.59
CA ASP A 574 -21.54 12.50 -8.43
C ASP A 574 -20.96 11.21 -9.03
N MET A 575 -19.73 11.27 -9.51
CA MET A 575 -18.98 10.13 -10.03
C MET A 575 -18.23 9.41 -8.90
N PRO A 576 -17.97 8.09 -9.03
CA PRO A 576 -17.14 7.36 -8.07
C PRO A 576 -15.70 7.90 -8.05
N ILE A 577 -15.01 7.71 -6.92
CA ILE A 577 -13.57 7.98 -6.75
C ILE A 577 -12.78 7.07 -7.69
N ILE A 578 -11.81 7.64 -8.43
CA ILE A 578 -10.90 6.87 -9.30
C ILE A 578 -10.01 5.99 -8.42
N LYS A 579 -9.90 4.71 -8.76
CA LYS A 579 -9.07 3.70 -8.07
C LYS A 579 -7.74 3.48 -8.79
N GLY A 580 -6.80 2.78 -8.15
CA GLY A 580 -5.55 2.31 -8.75
C GLY A 580 -4.32 2.62 -7.90
N ARG A 581 -3.16 2.83 -8.55
CA ARG A 581 -1.83 2.99 -7.90
C ARG A 581 -0.92 3.98 -8.64
N GLY A 582 0.13 4.45 -7.97
CA GLY A 582 1.07 5.45 -8.51
C GLY A 582 0.51 6.88 -8.59
N PHE A 583 -0.59 7.16 -7.88
CA PHE A 583 -1.15 8.50 -7.72
C PHE A 583 -1.69 8.73 -6.30
N MET A 584 -1.87 10.00 -5.94
CA MET A 584 -2.52 10.40 -4.69
C MET A 584 -3.61 11.46 -4.95
N VAL A 585 -4.68 11.42 -4.15
CA VAL A 585 -5.70 12.47 -4.11
C VAL A 585 -5.25 13.54 -3.11
N MET A 586 -5.29 14.80 -3.49
CA MET A 586 -4.85 15.90 -2.64
C MET A 586 -5.86 16.21 -1.51
N PRO A 587 -5.47 16.99 -0.47
CA PRO A 587 -6.37 17.43 0.61
C PRO A 587 -7.59 18.27 0.17
N ASP A 588 -7.67 18.69 -1.09
CA ASP A 588 -8.88 19.30 -1.66
C ASP A 588 -9.98 18.26 -2.03
N HIS A 589 -9.64 16.96 -1.91
CA HIS A 589 -10.42 15.79 -2.30
C HIS A 589 -10.92 15.81 -3.75
N LYS A 590 -10.23 16.54 -4.64
CA LYS A 590 -10.61 16.77 -6.04
C LYS A 590 -9.47 16.63 -7.03
N THR A 591 -8.26 17.07 -6.67
CA THR A 591 -7.08 16.99 -7.52
C THR A 591 -6.37 15.65 -7.32
N TYR A 592 -5.97 15.03 -8.43
CA TYR A 592 -5.21 13.78 -8.47
C TYR A 592 -3.83 14.06 -9.06
N CYS A 593 -2.76 13.66 -8.37
CA CYS A 593 -1.38 13.88 -8.82
C CYS A 593 -0.55 12.58 -8.79
N ALA A 594 0.38 12.42 -9.74
CA ALA A 594 1.24 11.23 -9.86
C ALA A 594 2.29 11.14 -8.76
N THR A 595 2.36 10.02 -8.04
CA THR A 595 3.38 9.77 -7.00
C THR A 595 4.66 9.13 -7.54
N VAL A 596 4.67 8.74 -8.81
CA VAL A 596 5.79 8.06 -9.51
C VAL A 596 5.96 8.65 -10.91
N SER A 597 7.20 8.86 -11.36
CA SER A 597 7.48 9.16 -12.77
C SER A 597 7.39 7.87 -13.59
N GLY A 598 6.47 7.81 -14.55
CA GLY A 598 6.06 6.54 -15.12
C GLY A 598 5.12 6.61 -16.31
N GLY A 599 4.65 5.43 -16.73
CA GLY A 599 3.60 5.28 -17.73
C GLY A 599 2.23 5.19 -17.07
N VAL A 600 1.34 6.16 -17.34
CA VAL A 600 -0.07 6.12 -16.92
C VAL A 600 -0.93 5.35 -17.93
N ARG A 601 -1.79 4.48 -17.39
CA ARG A 601 -2.88 3.82 -18.11
C ARG A 601 -4.20 4.02 -17.35
N PHE A 602 -5.30 4.12 -18.09
CA PHE A 602 -6.65 4.28 -17.53
C PHE A 602 -7.61 3.27 -18.19
N THR A 603 -7.94 2.20 -17.48
CA THR A 603 -8.73 1.06 -17.99
C THR A 603 -9.77 0.64 -16.96
N ASP A 604 -10.99 0.37 -17.43
CA ASP A 604 -12.14 -0.10 -16.63
C ASP A 604 -12.50 0.74 -15.37
N GLY A 605 -12.02 1.99 -15.31
CA GLY A 605 -12.22 2.93 -14.22
C GLY A 605 -11.05 3.03 -13.23
N GLU A 606 -10.00 2.23 -13.43
CA GLU A 606 -8.78 2.26 -12.63
C GLU A 606 -7.64 2.98 -13.37
N MET A 607 -6.86 3.75 -12.63
CA MET A 607 -5.71 4.53 -13.10
C MET A 607 -4.44 3.94 -12.51
N ILE A 608 -3.58 3.39 -13.36
CA ILE A 608 -2.34 2.75 -12.94
C ILE A 608 -1.16 3.53 -13.53
N ILE A 609 -0.29 4.03 -12.65
CA ILE A 609 1.02 4.54 -13.03
C ILE A 609 2.06 3.52 -12.59
N SER A 610 2.75 2.94 -13.57
CA SER A 610 3.89 2.05 -13.33
C SER A 610 5.20 2.81 -13.54
N PRO A 611 6.24 2.58 -12.72
CA PRO A 611 7.60 3.08 -12.98
C PRO A 611 8.03 2.79 -14.42
N LEU A 612 8.78 3.70 -15.05
CA LEU A 612 9.24 3.56 -16.43
C LEU A 612 10.77 3.54 -16.51
N MET A 613 11.35 2.39 -16.85
CA MET A 613 12.78 2.29 -17.17
C MET A 613 13.00 2.58 -18.66
N ILE A 614 13.65 3.70 -18.98
CA ILE A 614 14.06 4.03 -20.35
C ILE A 614 15.52 3.61 -20.57
N VAL A 615 15.75 2.71 -21.53
CA VAL A 615 17.08 2.31 -21.98
C VAL A 615 17.41 3.03 -23.29
N ASP A 616 18.35 3.97 -23.20
CA ASP A 616 18.89 4.74 -24.33
C ASP A 616 19.65 3.84 -25.32
N GLU A 617 19.61 4.19 -26.61
CA GLU A 617 20.10 3.39 -27.75
C GLU A 617 21.55 2.91 -27.61
N LYS A 618 22.38 3.69 -26.90
CA LYS A 618 23.81 3.44 -26.71
C LYS A 618 24.12 2.40 -25.62
N LYS A 619 23.12 1.96 -24.84
CA LYS A 619 23.29 0.96 -23.79
C LYS A 619 22.93 -0.42 -24.32
N LYS A 620 23.86 -1.37 -24.22
CA LYS A 620 23.55 -2.78 -24.47
C LYS A 620 22.61 -3.31 -23.38
N VAL A 621 21.44 -3.77 -23.80
CA VAL A 621 20.61 -4.69 -22.99
C VAL A 621 21.32 -6.04 -22.90
N LEU A 622 21.24 -6.69 -21.74
CA LEU A 622 21.74 -8.06 -21.51
C LEU A 622 20.90 -8.79 -20.44
N ASN A 623 20.64 -8.14 -19.30
CA ASN A 623 19.68 -8.61 -18.32
C ASN A 623 18.95 -7.41 -17.71
N ILE A 624 17.63 -7.41 -17.76
CA ILE A 624 16.75 -6.44 -17.11
C ILE A 624 15.69 -7.23 -16.36
N ASP A 625 15.54 -6.96 -15.07
CA ASP A 625 14.41 -7.39 -14.26
C ASP A 625 13.86 -6.14 -13.57
N PHE A 626 12.59 -5.81 -13.79
CA PHE A 626 12.05 -4.50 -13.42
C PHE A 626 10.58 -4.52 -12.96
N VAL A 627 10.35 -3.92 -11.79
CA VAL A 627 9.04 -3.72 -11.17
C VAL A 627 8.34 -2.50 -11.81
N GLY A 628 8.06 -2.59 -13.10
CA GLY A 628 7.49 -1.51 -13.90
C GLY A 628 7.49 -1.80 -15.39
N THR A 629 7.26 -0.77 -16.21
CA THR A 629 7.34 -0.82 -17.68
C THR A 629 8.77 -0.57 -18.15
N VAL A 630 9.24 -1.33 -19.13
CA VAL A 630 10.57 -1.16 -19.75
C VAL A 630 10.40 -0.63 -21.18
N TRP A 631 11.11 0.45 -21.52
CA TRP A 631 11.17 0.99 -22.88
C TRP A 631 12.62 1.04 -23.36
N VAL A 632 12.97 0.17 -24.31
CA VAL A 632 14.27 0.13 -24.99
C VAL A 632 14.16 0.88 -26.31
N LYS A 633 14.97 1.92 -26.48
CA LYS A 633 15.02 2.70 -27.73
C LYS A 633 15.94 2.09 -28.79
N GLY A 634 16.95 1.33 -28.34
CA GLY A 634 17.89 0.63 -29.22
C GLY A 634 17.46 -0.79 -29.61
N GLU A 635 18.41 -1.51 -30.18
CA GLU A 635 18.31 -2.94 -30.48
C GLU A 635 18.50 -3.79 -29.21
N VAL A 636 17.89 -4.97 -29.17
CA VAL A 636 18.06 -5.96 -28.10
C VAL A 636 18.87 -7.14 -28.66
N PRO A 637 20.15 -7.29 -28.27
CA PRO A 637 21.06 -8.27 -28.88
C PRO A 637 20.85 -9.69 -28.34
N SER A 638 21.37 -10.67 -29.10
CA SER A 638 21.42 -12.09 -28.73
C SER A 638 21.82 -12.34 -27.27
N LYS A 639 21.07 -13.26 -26.62
CA LYS A 639 21.17 -13.66 -25.20
C LYS A 639 20.68 -12.62 -24.19
N SER A 640 20.00 -11.56 -24.63
CA SER A 640 19.32 -10.66 -23.69
C SER A 640 18.17 -11.34 -22.96
N VAL A 641 17.99 -11.01 -21.68
CA VAL A 641 16.79 -11.32 -20.89
C VAL A 641 16.15 -10.01 -20.44
N ILE A 642 14.84 -9.88 -20.63
CA ILE A 642 14.04 -8.74 -20.16
C ILE A 642 12.81 -9.29 -19.43
N LYS A 643 12.63 -8.89 -18.17
CA LYS A 643 11.45 -9.19 -17.34
C LYS A 643 10.82 -7.90 -16.84
N ALA A 644 9.50 -7.79 -16.94
CA ALA A 644 8.76 -6.59 -16.54
C ALA A 644 7.40 -6.92 -15.92
N GLN A 645 7.09 -6.33 -14.76
CA GLN A 645 5.71 -6.36 -14.20
C GLN A 645 4.76 -5.35 -14.87
N GLY A 646 5.28 -4.53 -15.81
CA GLY A 646 4.52 -3.67 -16.69
C GLY A 646 4.53 -4.17 -18.13
N ASP A 647 4.63 -3.24 -19.07
CA ASP A 647 4.81 -3.56 -20.50
C ASP A 647 6.29 -3.63 -20.87
N VAL A 648 6.61 -4.23 -22.03
CA VAL A 648 7.94 -4.11 -22.66
C VAL A 648 7.77 -3.50 -24.05
N ILE A 649 8.38 -2.34 -24.26
CA ILE A 649 8.39 -1.62 -25.54
C ILE A 649 9.83 -1.62 -26.06
N ILE A 650 10.04 -2.07 -27.29
CA ILE A 650 11.33 -2.08 -27.97
C ILE A 650 11.15 -1.44 -29.34
N ASP A 651 11.85 -0.34 -29.58
CA ASP A 651 11.79 0.40 -30.85
C ASP A 651 12.67 -0.28 -31.92
N GLY A 652 13.86 -0.76 -31.54
CA GLY A 652 14.82 -1.44 -32.42
C GLY A 652 14.49 -2.92 -32.71
N TYR A 653 15.42 -3.60 -33.38
CA TYR A 653 15.33 -5.04 -33.68
C TYR A 653 15.62 -5.91 -32.45
N VAL A 654 15.00 -7.08 -32.36
CA VAL A 654 15.28 -8.08 -31.33
C VAL A 654 15.89 -9.33 -31.95
N GLU A 655 17.05 -9.73 -31.44
CA GLU A 655 17.74 -10.95 -31.85
C GLU A 655 17.95 -11.87 -30.64
N GLY A 656 17.58 -13.15 -30.75
CA GLY A 656 18.04 -14.20 -29.84
C GLY A 656 17.78 -13.97 -28.33
N ALA A 657 16.68 -13.29 -27.96
CA ALA A 657 16.39 -12.82 -26.60
C ALA A 657 15.17 -13.47 -25.94
N THR A 658 15.12 -13.47 -24.61
CA THR A 658 13.94 -13.85 -23.81
C THR A 658 13.27 -12.59 -23.27
N ILE A 659 11.97 -12.43 -23.54
CA ILE A 659 11.17 -11.29 -23.08
C ILE A 659 9.94 -11.81 -22.35
N GLU A 660 9.81 -11.47 -21.07
CA GLU A 660 8.64 -11.76 -20.24
C GLU A 660 8.02 -10.45 -19.74
N ALA A 661 6.71 -10.28 -19.91
CA ALA A 661 5.96 -9.14 -19.41
C ALA A 661 4.60 -9.58 -18.88
N ASP A 662 4.18 -9.06 -17.73
CA ASP A 662 2.80 -9.25 -17.24
C ASP A 662 1.79 -8.41 -18.04
N GLY A 663 2.25 -7.29 -18.61
CA GLY A 663 1.50 -6.43 -19.51
C GLY A 663 1.57 -6.83 -20.99
N ASP A 664 1.43 -5.84 -21.87
CA ASP A 664 1.53 -6.02 -23.32
C ASP A 664 3.02 -5.93 -23.77
N ILE A 665 3.39 -6.65 -24.84
CA ILE A 665 4.73 -6.59 -25.46
C ILE A 665 4.65 -5.93 -26.84
N VAL A 666 5.56 -4.99 -27.09
CA VAL A 666 5.54 -4.10 -28.26
C VAL A 666 6.92 -4.09 -28.90
N LEU A 667 7.01 -4.64 -30.10
CA LEU A 667 8.19 -4.60 -30.94
C LEU A 667 7.87 -3.73 -32.16
N ARG A 668 8.39 -2.49 -32.23
CA ARG A 668 8.13 -1.65 -33.40
C ARG A 668 8.76 -2.22 -34.66
N SER A 669 9.87 -2.93 -34.51
CA SER A 669 10.51 -3.74 -35.54
C SER A 669 10.00 -5.20 -35.50
N GLY A 670 10.84 -6.19 -35.20
CA GLY A 670 10.46 -7.59 -35.09
C GLY A 670 11.48 -8.39 -34.28
N CYS A 671 11.19 -9.66 -34.05
CA CYS A 671 12.06 -10.57 -33.30
C CYS A 671 12.43 -11.83 -34.11
N ASN A 672 13.72 -12.16 -34.13
CA ASN A 672 14.24 -13.40 -34.71
C ASN A 672 15.01 -14.21 -33.64
N GLY A 673 14.51 -15.40 -33.34
CA GLY A 673 15.06 -16.28 -32.30
C GLY A 673 16.28 -17.11 -32.70
N LEU A 674 16.84 -16.87 -33.88
CA LEU A 674 18.01 -17.57 -34.44
C LEU A 674 17.83 -19.10 -34.36
N GLU A 675 18.73 -19.80 -33.64
CA GLU A 675 18.72 -21.25 -33.41
C GLU A 675 17.63 -21.71 -32.42
N ARG A 676 16.42 -21.12 -32.46
CA ARG A 676 15.28 -21.42 -31.58
C ARG A 676 15.60 -21.31 -30.08
N LYS A 677 16.27 -20.23 -29.67
CA LYS A 677 16.67 -19.98 -28.25
C LYS A 677 16.03 -18.73 -27.63
N ALA A 678 15.08 -18.13 -28.32
CA ALA A 678 14.37 -16.93 -27.89
C ALA A 678 12.90 -17.23 -27.60
N SER A 679 12.34 -16.50 -26.63
CA SER A 679 10.96 -16.65 -26.22
C SER A 679 10.31 -15.31 -25.90
N ILE A 680 9.01 -15.20 -26.16
CA ILE A 680 8.21 -14.00 -25.86
C ILE A 680 6.97 -14.42 -25.10
N LYS A 681 6.77 -13.88 -23.90
CA LYS A 681 5.65 -14.21 -23.01
C LYS A 681 5.00 -12.94 -22.49
N ALA A 682 3.82 -12.63 -23.00
CA ALA A 682 2.99 -11.51 -22.55
C ALA A 682 1.77 -12.01 -21.77
N GLY A 683 1.51 -11.46 -20.59
CA GLY A 683 0.20 -11.58 -19.93
C GLY A 683 -0.89 -10.81 -20.71
N GLY A 684 -0.47 -9.80 -21.47
CA GLY A 684 -1.29 -9.00 -22.38
C GLY A 684 -1.23 -9.43 -23.86
N ASN A 685 -1.31 -8.43 -24.73
CA ASN A 685 -1.18 -8.59 -26.19
C ASN A 685 0.29 -8.61 -26.64
N ILE A 686 0.56 -9.04 -27.87
CA ILE A 686 1.86 -8.88 -28.54
C ILE A 686 1.67 -8.12 -29.86
N TYR A 687 2.48 -7.09 -30.09
CA TYR A 687 2.54 -6.30 -31.32
C TYR A 687 3.95 -6.39 -31.92
N ALA A 688 4.08 -6.77 -33.19
CA ALA A 688 5.37 -6.89 -33.88
C ALA A 688 5.23 -6.86 -35.40
N ARG A 689 6.12 -6.24 -36.19
CA ARG A 689 6.08 -6.42 -37.65
C ARG A 689 6.28 -7.89 -38.02
N TYR A 690 7.33 -8.53 -37.48
CA TYR A 690 7.67 -9.92 -37.79
C TYR A 690 8.09 -10.71 -36.55
N LEU A 691 7.68 -11.98 -36.50
CA LEU A 691 7.99 -12.95 -35.46
C LEU A 691 8.58 -14.20 -36.12
N GLN A 692 9.83 -14.56 -35.80
CA GLN A 692 10.55 -15.63 -36.50
C GLN A 692 11.38 -16.52 -35.55
N ASN A 693 11.26 -17.86 -35.67
CA ASN A 693 12.01 -18.85 -34.86
C ASN A 693 11.79 -18.73 -33.33
N LEU A 694 10.56 -18.46 -32.88
CA LEU A 694 10.22 -18.14 -31.47
C LEU A 694 9.26 -19.14 -30.84
N THR A 695 9.43 -19.38 -29.54
CA THR A 695 8.36 -19.87 -28.66
C THR A 695 7.60 -18.67 -28.08
N ILE A 696 6.27 -18.62 -28.26
CA ILE A 696 5.46 -17.44 -27.94
C ILE A 696 4.26 -17.83 -27.06
N THR A 697 3.99 -17.04 -26.02
CA THR A 697 2.79 -17.14 -25.19
C THR A 697 2.14 -15.77 -25.03
N ALA A 698 0.84 -15.66 -25.32
CA ALA A 698 0.08 -14.43 -25.18
C ALA A 698 -1.23 -14.64 -24.40
N GLY A 699 -1.40 -13.89 -23.29
CA GLY A 699 -2.61 -13.88 -22.49
C GLY A 699 -3.79 -13.15 -23.15
N LYS A 700 -3.53 -12.35 -24.18
CA LYS A 700 -4.53 -11.75 -25.09
C LYS A 700 -4.16 -12.08 -26.55
N SER A 701 -4.24 -11.11 -27.46
CA SER A 701 -4.10 -11.32 -28.91
C SER A 701 -2.69 -11.02 -29.45
N ILE A 702 -2.36 -11.56 -30.62
CA ILE A 702 -1.16 -11.19 -31.40
C ILE A 702 -1.56 -10.36 -32.63
N TYR A 703 -0.85 -9.25 -32.84
CA TYR A 703 -1.01 -8.33 -33.97
C TYR A 703 0.32 -8.19 -34.71
N CYS A 704 0.39 -8.62 -35.98
CA CYS A 704 1.67 -8.63 -36.72
C CYS A 704 1.52 -8.59 -38.24
N ASN A 705 2.63 -8.54 -38.99
CA ASN A 705 2.66 -8.67 -40.46
C ASN A 705 3.18 -10.04 -40.93
N GLY A 706 3.75 -10.87 -40.05
CA GLY A 706 4.13 -12.25 -40.38
C GLY A 706 4.63 -13.07 -39.20
N ILE A 707 4.33 -14.37 -39.23
CA ILE A 707 4.77 -15.39 -38.25
C ILE A 707 5.47 -16.51 -39.01
N VAL A 708 6.72 -16.81 -38.65
CA VAL A 708 7.58 -17.73 -39.43
C VAL A 708 8.35 -18.71 -38.52
N TYR A 709 8.11 -20.01 -38.64
CA TYR A 709 8.70 -21.06 -37.79
C TYR A 709 8.52 -20.83 -36.27
N CYS A 710 7.34 -20.35 -35.86
CA CYS A 710 7.03 -20.13 -34.44
C CYS A 710 6.21 -21.27 -33.83
N GLU A 711 6.40 -21.48 -32.53
CA GLU A 711 5.51 -22.28 -31.69
C GLU A 711 4.76 -21.30 -30.78
N ALA A 712 3.46 -21.10 -31.03
CA ALA A 712 2.69 -20.02 -30.40
C ALA A 712 1.43 -20.55 -29.69
N ASP A 713 1.18 -20.07 -28.48
CA ASP A 713 -0.06 -20.31 -27.72
C ASP A 713 -0.69 -18.98 -27.27
N VAL A 714 -1.96 -18.77 -27.62
CA VAL A 714 -2.59 -17.44 -27.63
C VAL A 714 -4.04 -17.52 -27.10
N LYS A 715 -4.31 -16.89 -25.96
CA LYS A 715 -5.67 -16.90 -25.37
C LYS A 715 -6.65 -15.97 -26.10
N GLY A 716 -6.16 -14.92 -26.75
CA GLY A 716 -6.93 -14.07 -27.66
C GLY A 716 -6.99 -14.63 -29.08
N SER A 717 -6.95 -13.73 -30.07
CA SER A 717 -6.89 -14.04 -31.50
C SER A 717 -5.52 -13.74 -32.10
N ILE A 718 -5.27 -14.21 -33.33
CA ILE A 718 -4.06 -13.89 -34.09
C ILE A 718 -4.45 -13.15 -35.37
N MET A 719 -3.96 -11.92 -35.49
CA MET A 719 -4.23 -11.00 -36.60
C MET A 719 -2.92 -10.72 -37.35
N VAL A 720 -2.81 -11.26 -38.56
CA VAL A 720 -1.68 -11.04 -39.47
C VAL A 720 -2.14 -10.12 -40.61
N PHE A 721 -1.56 -8.94 -40.69
CA PHE A 721 -1.89 -7.84 -41.60
C PHE A 721 -0.99 -7.85 -42.86
N GLY A 722 -1.29 -7.00 -43.84
CA GLY A 722 -0.66 -6.99 -45.17
C GLY A 722 -1.39 -7.88 -46.18
N GLU A 723 -1.29 -7.57 -47.47
CA GLU A 723 -1.70 -8.46 -48.58
C GLU A 723 -0.83 -9.72 -48.65
N GLU A 724 0.44 -9.60 -48.27
CA GLU A 724 1.41 -10.70 -48.18
C GLU A 724 1.49 -11.33 -46.77
N GLY A 725 0.64 -10.90 -45.82
CA GLY A 725 0.70 -11.29 -44.41
C GLY A 725 0.50 -12.80 -44.18
N ALA A 726 1.56 -13.50 -43.79
CA ALA A 726 1.60 -14.96 -43.79
C ALA A 726 1.90 -15.61 -42.43
N ILE A 727 1.36 -16.82 -42.23
CA ILE A 727 1.82 -17.77 -41.21
C ILE A 727 2.53 -18.94 -41.92
N ILE A 728 3.84 -19.07 -41.75
CA ILE A 728 4.70 -20.01 -42.50
C ILE A 728 5.49 -20.89 -41.52
N GLY A 729 5.07 -22.14 -41.38
CA GLY A 729 5.77 -23.16 -40.60
C GLY A 729 5.68 -23.01 -39.09
N GLY A 730 5.82 -24.14 -38.41
CA GLY A 730 5.67 -24.23 -36.96
C GLY A 730 4.24 -24.63 -36.56
N ASP A 731 3.86 -24.26 -35.34
CA ASP A 731 2.62 -24.71 -34.71
C ASP A 731 1.95 -23.59 -33.91
N VAL A 732 0.80 -23.13 -34.39
CA VAL A 732 0.13 -21.93 -33.92
C VAL A 732 -1.23 -22.31 -33.32
N THR A 733 -1.38 -22.06 -32.02
CA THR A 733 -2.59 -22.36 -31.23
C THR A 733 -3.22 -21.06 -30.74
N THR A 734 -4.53 -20.88 -30.97
CA THR A 734 -5.28 -19.71 -30.47
C THR A 734 -6.70 -20.09 -30.04
N GLN A 735 -7.21 -19.51 -28.96
CA GLN A 735 -8.57 -19.81 -28.53
C GLN A 735 -9.62 -19.09 -29.40
N MET A 736 -9.42 -17.82 -29.76
CA MET A 736 -10.44 -17.03 -30.48
C MET A 736 -10.34 -17.11 -32.02
N GLY A 737 -9.21 -17.54 -32.59
CA GLY A 737 -9.07 -17.80 -34.02
C GLY A 737 -8.01 -16.94 -34.75
N VAL A 738 -7.84 -17.23 -36.04
CA VAL A 738 -6.78 -16.67 -36.89
C VAL A 738 -7.36 -15.88 -38.06
N ASN A 739 -6.75 -14.74 -38.38
CA ASN A 739 -6.94 -14.02 -39.62
C ASN A 739 -5.58 -13.65 -40.22
N ALA A 740 -5.22 -14.23 -41.36
CA ALA A 740 -4.01 -13.92 -42.12
C ALA A 740 -4.37 -13.70 -43.60
N ALA A 741 -3.44 -13.20 -44.43
CA ALA A 741 -3.63 -13.29 -45.89
C ALA A 741 -3.33 -14.70 -46.40
N LYS A 742 -2.17 -15.24 -46.00
CA LYS A 742 -1.65 -16.53 -46.46
C LYS A 742 -1.42 -17.49 -45.29
N LEU A 743 -1.76 -18.76 -45.48
CA LEU A 743 -1.45 -19.84 -44.53
C LEU A 743 -0.63 -20.92 -45.23
N GLY A 744 0.56 -21.22 -44.67
CA GLY A 744 1.55 -22.11 -45.27
C GLY A 744 2.39 -21.43 -46.36
N SER A 745 3.10 -22.26 -47.14
CA SER A 745 3.96 -21.85 -48.25
C SER A 745 3.96 -22.91 -49.35
N ASP A 746 4.39 -22.54 -50.56
CA ASP A 746 4.67 -23.45 -51.67
C ASP A 746 5.75 -24.51 -51.37
N SER A 747 6.66 -24.20 -50.45
CA SER A 747 7.83 -25.02 -50.07
C SER A 747 7.51 -26.22 -49.14
N ASP A 748 6.25 -26.66 -49.10
CA ASP A 748 5.68 -27.75 -48.26
C ASP A 748 6.11 -27.70 -46.77
N ILE A 749 6.27 -26.48 -46.24
CA ILE A 749 6.66 -26.26 -44.86
C ILE A 749 5.47 -26.59 -43.95
N LYS A 750 5.60 -27.68 -43.18
CA LYS A 750 4.60 -28.14 -42.21
C LYS A 750 4.16 -26.98 -41.30
N THR A 751 2.93 -26.53 -41.51
CA THR A 751 2.29 -25.42 -40.82
C THR A 751 1.02 -25.93 -40.15
N ILE A 752 0.95 -25.85 -38.82
CA ILE A 752 -0.22 -26.29 -38.05
C ILE A 752 -0.93 -25.06 -37.49
N VAL A 753 -2.26 -25.00 -37.65
CA VAL A 753 -3.11 -23.95 -37.07
C VAL A 753 -4.23 -24.60 -36.26
N ARG A 754 -4.15 -24.51 -34.93
CA ARG A 754 -5.17 -24.93 -33.98
C ARG A 754 -6.01 -23.74 -33.53
N VAL A 755 -7.33 -23.83 -33.68
CA VAL A 755 -8.28 -22.86 -33.09
C VAL A 755 -9.39 -23.51 -32.30
N GLY A 756 -9.99 -22.74 -31.40
CA GLY A 756 -11.13 -23.16 -30.60
C GLY A 756 -10.72 -23.75 -29.25
N VAL A 757 -11.49 -24.71 -28.78
CA VAL A 757 -11.32 -25.33 -27.46
C VAL A 757 -10.02 -26.14 -27.42
N THR A 758 -9.03 -25.65 -26.67
CA THR A 758 -7.73 -26.30 -26.51
C THR A 758 -7.78 -27.49 -25.54
N ALA A 759 -6.78 -28.39 -25.64
CA ALA A 759 -6.64 -29.50 -24.72
C ALA A 759 -6.40 -29.04 -23.26
N GLU A 760 -5.73 -27.89 -23.07
CA GLU A 760 -5.56 -27.28 -21.75
C GLU A 760 -6.90 -26.83 -21.16
N LEU A 761 -7.73 -26.12 -21.92
CA LEU A 761 -9.04 -25.63 -21.47
C LEU A 761 -9.96 -26.80 -21.07
N LEU A 762 -9.93 -27.91 -21.84
CA LEU A 762 -10.65 -29.15 -21.50
C LEU A 762 -10.10 -29.83 -20.24
N ASN A 763 -8.78 -29.88 -20.06
CA ASN A 763 -8.17 -30.44 -18.85
C ASN A 763 -8.53 -29.60 -17.61
N ASN A 764 -8.50 -28.27 -17.73
CA ASN A 764 -8.87 -27.34 -16.66
C ASN A 764 -10.35 -27.48 -16.29
N TYR A 765 -11.25 -27.56 -17.28
CA TYR A 765 -12.68 -27.87 -17.06
C TYR A 765 -12.86 -29.19 -16.29
N ASN A 766 -12.25 -30.28 -16.77
CA ASN A 766 -12.38 -31.61 -16.17
C ASN A 766 -11.80 -31.66 -14.74
N ASN A 767 -10.72 -30.93 -14.47
CA ASN A 767 -10.09 -30.89 -13.15
C ASN A 767 -10.93 -30.08 -12.15
N ILE A 768 -11.50 -28.94 -12.53
CA ILE A 768 -12.40 -28.18 -11.64
C ILE A 768 -13.72 -28.94 -11.43
N ASN A 769 -14.26 -29.65 -12.43
CA ASN A 769 -15.46 -30.49 -12.21
C ASN A 769 -15.19 -31.57 -11.14
N ARG A 770 -14.07 -32.28 -11.25
CA ARG A 770 -13.65 -33.27 -10.24
C ARG A 770 -13.45 -32.66 -8.85
N ALA A 771 -12.96 -31.43 -8.76
CA ALA A 771 -12.84 -30.72 -7.48
C ALA A 771 -14.22 -30.38 -6.90
N ILE A 772 -15.15 -29.88 -7.71
CA ILE A 772 -16.55 -29.62 -7.32
C ILE A 772 -17.23 -30.91 -6.83
N ASP A 773 -17.11 -32.00 -7.58
CA ASP A 773 -17.69 -33.31 -7.22
C ASP A 773 -17.13 -33.82 -5.88
N LYS A 774 -15.80 -33.71 -5.67
CA LYS A 774 -15.13 -34.07 -4.42
C LYS A 774 -15.60 -33.22 -3.24
N THR A 775 -15.62 -31.89 -3.38
CA THR A 775 -16.04 -30.98 -2.31
C THR A 775 -17.53 -31.13 -1.98
N LYS A 776 -18.38 -31.46 -2.96
CA LYS A 776 -19.79 -31.81 -2.71
C LYS A 776 -19.95 -33.11 -1.92
N LEU A 777 -19.14 -34.13 -2.20
CA LEU A 777 -19.11 -35.37 -1.40
C LEU A 777 -18.58 -35.12 0.03
N GLU A 778 -17.58 -34.26 0.21
CA GLU A 778 -17.08 -33.82 1.52
C GLU A 778 -18.15 -33.05 2.32
N LEU A 779 -18.85 -32.10 1.68
CA LEU A 779 -19.98 -31.40 2.30
C LEU A 779 -21.13 -32.36 2.66
N GLU A 780 -21.43 -33.33 1.80
CA GLU A 780 -22.46 -34.33 2.09
C GLU A 780 -22.16 -35.16 3.34
N THR A 781 -20.90 -35.50 3.64
CA THR A 781 -20.55 -36.19 4.90
C THR A 781 -20.59 -35.22 6.08
N LEU A 782 -20.06 -34.01 5.94
CA LEU A 782 -20.12 -32.99 6.99
C LEU A 782 -21.56 -32.62 7.39
N TYR A 783 -22.50 -32.47 6.45
CA TYR A 783 -23.92 -32.23 6.76
C TYR A 783 -24.59 -33.46 7.43
N LYS A 784 -24.14 -34.69 7.17
CA LYS A 784 -24.64 -35.90 7.85
C LYS A 784 -24.17 -35.93 9.32
N GLU A 785 -22.91 -35.56 9.59
CA GLU A 785 -22.41 -35.43 10.98
C GLU A 785 -23.02 -34.21 11.70
N GLN A 786 -23.18 -33.08 11.02
CA GLN A 786 -23.87 -31.91 11.57
C GLN A 786 -25.30 -32.26 12.03
N LYS A 787 -26.06 -33.01 11.21
CA LYS A 787 -27.40 -33.49 11.58
C LYS A 787 -27.38 -34.42 12.80
N ARG A 788 -26.43 -35.36 12.88
CA ARG A 788 -26.24 -36.23 14.06
C ARG A 788 -26.00 -35.42 15.33
N VAL A 789 -25.09 -34.44 15.28
CA VAL A 789 -24.76 -33.56 16.41
C VAL A 789 -25.91 -32.62 16.79
N VAL A 790 -26.78 -32.24 15.84
CA VAL A 790 -28.02 -31.49 16.16
C VAL A 790 -29.09 -32.38 16.82
N THR A 791 -29.18 -33.67 16.48
CA THR A 791 -30.10 -34.60 17.15
C THR A 791 -29.63 -35.09 18.53
N ALA A 792 -28.34 -34.91 18.88
CA ALA A 792 -27.79 -35.26 20.18
C ALA A 792 -28.08 -34.16 21.23
N ASN A 793 -29.19 -34.30 21.95
CA ASN A 793 -29.76 -33.24 22.77
C ASN A 793 -29.13 -33.09 24.17
N THR A 794 -27.85 -32.70 24.25
CA THR A 794 -27.10 -32.52 25.51
C THR A 794 -26.11 -31.33 25.50
N ASN A 795 -25.94 -30.68 26.66
CA ASN A 795 -25.10 -29.48 26.84
C ASN A 795 -23.66 -29.80 27.34
N SER A 796 -22.93 -30.69 26.66
CA SER A 796 -21.49 -30.91 26.98
C SER A 796 -20.59 -29.83 26.36
N ARG A 797 -19.56 -29.38 27.10
CA ARG A 797 -18.52 -28.45 26.62
C ARG A 797 -17.76 -29.01 25.41
N GLU A 798 -17.50 -30.32 25.41
CA GLU A 798 -16.81 -31.02 24.32
C GLU A 798 -17.71 -31.12 23.07
N GLN A 799 -19.01 -31.42 23.27
CA GLN A 799 -19.98 -31.47 22.17
C GLN A 799 -20.22 -30.08 21.56
N LEU A 800 -20.19 -29.01 22.37
CA LEU A 800 -20.19 -27.62 21.89
C LEU A 800 -18.95 -27.30 21.05
N GLN A 801 -17.75 -27.67 21.51
CA GLN A 801 -16.52 -27.50 20.72
C GLN A 801 -16.56 -28.32 19.41
N TRP A 802 -17.08 -29.55 19.43
CA TRP A 802 -17.23 -30.39 18.24
C TRP A 802 -18.23 -29.78 17.25
N LYS A 803 -19.36 -29.26 17.73
CA LYS A 803 -20.36 -28.54 16.91
C LYS A 803 -19.76 -27.29 16.26
N ILE A 804 -18.92 -26.54 16.98
CA ILE A 804 -18.17 -25.40 16.42
C ILE A 804 -17.19 -25.87 15.33
N LYS A 805 -16.40 -26.92 15.59
CA LYS A 805 -15.45 -27.49 14.61
C LYS A 805 -16.15 -27.96 13.32
N ILE A 806 -17.29 -28.65 13.44
CA ILE A 806 -18.09 -29.08 12.26
C ILE A 806 -18.63 -27.87 11.51
N ASN A 807 -19.22 -26.88 12.19
CA ASN A 807 -19.77 -25.69 11.53
C ASN A 807 -18.68 -24.85 10.82
N MET A 808 -17.48 -24.76 11.41
CA MET A 808 -16.32 -24.14 10.77
C MET A 808 -15.89 -24.93 9.52
N ALA A 809 -15.76 -26.25 9.61
CA ALA A 809 -15.40 -27.10 8.47
C ALA A 809 -16.42 -27.02 7.32
N VAL A 810 -17.73 -27.01 7.65
CA VAL A 810 -18.81 -26.77 6.69
C VAL A 810 -18.65 -25.40 6.03
N SER A 811 -18.50 -24.31 6.81
CA SER A 811 -18.40 -22.95 6.24
C SER A 811 -17.15 -22.75 5.38
N THR A 812 -16.02 -23.36 5.73
CA THR A 812 -14.82 -23.36 4.87
C THR A 812 -15.07 -24.12 3.57
N LYS A 813 -15.69 -25.30 3.63
CA LYS A 813 -15.99 -26.12 2.44
C LYS A 813 -17.08 -25.52 1.54
N GLU A 814 -18.05 -24.81 2.11
CA GLU A 814 -19.02 -23.99 1.37
C GLU A 814 -18.32 -22.86 0.59
N LYS A 815 -17.36 -22.16 1.21
CA LYS A 815 -16.54 -21.14 0.53
C LYS A 815 -15.65 -21.72 -0.56
N GLU A 816 -14.99 -22.86 -0.30
CA GLU A 816 -14.22 -23.58 -1.32
C GLU A 816 -15.11 -23.94 -2.52
N LEU A 817 -16.31 -24.47 -2.27
CA LEU A 817 -17.25 -24.85 -3.33
C LEU A 817 -17.67 -23.63 -4.16
N ILE A 818 -18.07 -22.52 -3.52
CA ILE A 818 -18.43 -21.27 -4.23
C ILE A 818 -17.26 -20.82 -5.11
N GLY A 819 -16.03 -20.79 -4.58
CA GLY A 819 -14.84 -20.40 -5.33
C GLY A 819 -14.46 -21.37 -6.47
N PHE A 820 -14.90 -22.64 -6.44
CA PHE A 820 -14.79 -23.55 -7.58
C PHE A 820 -15.93 -23.37 -8.59
N GLU A 821 -17.16 -23.09 -8.14
CA GLU A 821 -18.30 -22.84 -9.02
C GLU A 821 -18.17 -21.51 -9.78
N GLU A 822 -17.61 -20.46 -9.17
CA GLU A 822 -17.22 -19.22 -9.85
C GLU A 822 -16.18 -19.46 -10.95
N LYS A 823 -15.12 -20.25 -10.66
CA LYS A 823 -14.10 -20.63 -11.65
C LYS A 823 -14.69 -21.49 -12.77
N MET A 824 -15.61 -22.39 -12.45
CA MET A 824 -16.35 -23.19 -13.44
C MET A 824 -17.24 -22.30 -14.31
N GLN A 825 -17.87 -21.28 -13.75
CA GLN A 825 -18.65 -20.31 -14.54
C GLN A 825 -17.75 -19.54 -15.51
N ASP A 826 -16.56 -19.08 -15.08
CA ASP A 826 -15.64 -18.40 -16.01
C ASP A 826 -15.09 -19.35 -17.09
N ILE A 827 -14.69 -20.58 -16.77
CA ILE A 827 -14.29 -21.56 -17.79
C ILE A 827 -15.42 -21.82 -18.80
N ASN A 828 -16.68 -21.91 -18.35
CA ASN A 828 -17.82 -22.02 -19.27
C ASN A 828 -17.97 -20.75 -20.14
N ASN A 829 -17.85 -19.56 -19.56
CA ASN A 829 -17.88 -18.30 -20.31
C ASN A 829 -16.75 -18.21 -21.35
N GLN A 830 -15.54 -18.71 -21.02
CA GLN A 830 -14.43 -18.84 -21.96
C GLN A 830 -14.79 -19.82 -23.09
N MET A 831 -15.26 -21.03 -22.77
CA MET A 831 -15.69 -22.02 -23.76
C MET A 831 -16.81 -21.51 -24.67
N GLU A 832 -17.75 -20.70 -24.16
CA GLU A 832 -18.80 -20.09 -25.00
C GLU A 832 -18.26 -19.01 -25.95
N LYS A 833 -17.37 -18.12 -25.49
CA LYS A 833 -16.66 -17.15 -26.36
C LYS A 833 -15.89 -17.87 -27.47
N VAL A 834 -15.32 -19.03 -27.16
CA VAL A 834 -14.46 -19.85 -28.03
C VAL A 834 -15.25 -20.66 -29.06
N ARG A 835 -16.55 -20.95 -28.85
CA ARG A 835 -17.41 -21.64 -29.85
C ARG A 835 -17.54 -20.91 -31.21
N GLY A 836 -17.19 -19.62 -31.26
CA GLY A 836 -17.16 -18.82 -32.50
C GLY A 836 -15.81 -18.82 -33.24
N ALA A 837 -14.81 -19.57 -32.76
CA ALA A 837 -13.47 -19.56 -33.34
C ALA A 837 -13.46 -20.03 -34.80
N SER A 838 -12.70 -19.30 -35.64
CA SER A 838 -12.58 -19.57 -37.07
C SER A 838 -11.15 -19.30 -37.57
N ILE A 839 -10.80 -19.91 -38.68
CA ILE A 839 -9.54 -19.66 -39.40
C ILE A 839 -9.89 -18.96 -40.70
N LYS A 840 -9.33 -17.78 -40.93
CA LYS A 840 -9.58 -16.93 -42.09
C LYS A 840 -8.28 -16.67 -42.84
N ALA A 841 -8.24 -17.00 -44.12
CA ALA A 841 -7.16 -16.69 -45.03
C ALA A 841 -7.67 -15.73 -46.11
N ARG A 842 -7.22 -14.47 -46.12
CA ARG A 842 -7.75 -13.42 -47.00
C ARG A 842 -7.40 -13.60 -48.47
N SER A 843 -6.42 -14.45 -48.80
CA SER A 843 -6.07 -14.79 -50.20
C SER A 843 -5.78 -16.28 -50.41
N ILE A 844 -4.80 -16.87 -49.72
CA ILE A 844 -4.24 -18.21 -50.07
C ILE A 844 -4.15 -19.14 -48.85
N VAL A 845 -4.49 -20.41 -49.06
CA VAL A 845 -4.09 -21.52 -48.17
C VAL A 845 -3.33 -22.56 -48.99
N TYR A 846 -2.08 -22.81 -48.65
CA TYR A 846 -1.22 -23.74 -49.36
C TYR A 846 -1.54 -25.22 -49.01
N ALA A 847 -1.15 -26.13 -49.91
CA ALA A 847 -1.06 -27.55 -49.58
C ALA A 847 -0.12 -27.80 -48.38
N GLY A 848 -0.28 -28.93 -47.69
CA GLY A 848 0.57 -29.30 -46.54
C GLY A 848 0.16 -28.66 -45.21
N VAL A 849 -0.67 -27.62 -45.23
CA VAL A 849 -1.23 -26.98 -44.02
C VAL A 849 -2.19 -27.93 -43.29
N LEU A 850 -2.05 -28.03 -41.97
CA LEU A 850 -2.95 -28.76 -41.08
C LEU A 850 -3.79 -27.78 -40.26
N LEU A 851 -5.08 -27.68 -40.59
CA LEU A 851 -6.06 -26.89 -39.83
C LEU A 851 -6.73 -27.79 -38.79
N ILE A 852 -6.91 -27.27 -37.57
CA ILE A 852 -7.58 -27.99 -36.48
C ILE A 852 -8.56 -27.05 -35.78
N ILE A 853 -9.83 -27.44 -35.68
CA ILE A 853 -10.91 -26.63 -35.08
C ILE A 853 -11.68 -27.51 -34.08
N ASP A 854 -11.67 -27.15 -32.79
CA ASP A 854 -12.31 -27.92 -31.71
C ASP A 854 -11.96 -29.44 -31.78
N GLY A 855 -10.69 -29.75 -32.03
CA GLY A 855 -10.17 -31.11 -32.15
C GLY A 855 -10.47 -31.82 -33.49
N LYS A 856 -11.37 -31.32 -34.34
CA LYS A 856 -11.51 -31.81 -35.73
C LYS A 856 -10.26 -31.41 -36.52
N GLN A 857 -9.71 -32.32 -37.33
CA GLN A 857 -8.52 -32.07 -38.14
C GLN A 857 -8.86 -32.04 -39.63
N LEU A 858 -8.23 -31.13 -40.38
CA LEU A 858 -8.36 -30.97 -41.83
C LEU A 858 -6.98 -30.67 -42.44
N GLN A 859 -6.41 -31.67 -43.12
CA GLN A 859 -5.20 -31.51 -43.92
C GLN A 859 -5.56 -30.90 -45.29
N ILE A 860 -4.88 -29.84 -45.70
CA ILE A 860 -5.09 -29.20 -47.00
C ILE A 860 -4.29 -29.96 -48.08
N SER A 861 -5.01 -30.63 -48.99
CA SER A 861 -4.46 -31.50 -50.02
C SER A 861 -4.04 -30.80 -51.31
N SER A 862 -4.52 -29.57 -51.54
CA SER A 862 -4.17 -28.73 -52.68
C SER A 862 -4.30 -27.26 -52.31
N THR A 863 -3.39 -26.43 -52.84
CA THR A 863 -3.41 -24.97 -52.63
C THR A 863 -4.71 -24.38 -53.16
N ARG A 864 -5.31 -23.46 -52.37
CA ARG A 864 -6.52 -22.73 -52.71
C ARG A 864 -6.24 -21.23 -52.67
N GLU A 865 -6.77 -20.51 -53.66
CA GLU A 865 -6.71 -19.05 -53.74
C GLU A 865 -8.12 -18.51 -54.02
N GLU A 866 -8.64 -17.64 -53.15
CA GLU A 866 -9.94 -17.00 -53.33
C GLU A 866 -9.88 -15.52 -52.92
N LYS A 867 -10.17 -14.61 -53.87
CA LYS A 867 -10.11 -13.16 -53.65
C LYS A 867 -11.17 -12.59 -52.69
N GLY A 868 -12.13 -13.42 -52.26
CA GLY A 868 -13.10 -13.10 -51.21
C GLY A 868 -12.64 -13.50 -49.79
N GLY A 869 -11.53 -14.24 -49.68
CA GLY A 869 -11.06 -14.87 -48.45
C GLY A 869 -11.77 -16.19 -48.14
N ILE A 870 -10.98 -17.17 -47.71
CA ILE A 870 -11.43 -18.53 -47.35
C ILE A 870 -11.65 -18.57 -45.82
N ILE A 871 -12.81 -19.06 -45.38
CA ILE A 871 -13.17 -19.18 -43.96
C ILE A 871 -13.42 -20.65 -43.60
N TYR A 872 -12.74 -21.13 -42.57
CA TYR A 872 -12.96 -22.43 -41.95
C TYR A 872 -13.57 -22.27 -40.56
N GLN A 873 -14.59 -23.06 -40.29
CA GLN A 873 -15.33 -23.15 -39.03
C GLN A 873 -15.78 -24.61 -38.79
N LYS A 874 -16.30 -24.90 -37.59
CA LYS A 874 -16.52 -26.25 -37.07
C LYS A 874 -17.62 -27.05 -37.80
#